data_AF-A0A0V0Y441-F1
#
_entry.id   AF-A0A0V0Y441-F1
#
_cell.length_a   1.000
_cell.length_b   1.000
_cell.length_c   1.000
_cell.angle_alpha   90.00
_cell.angle_beta   90.00
_cell.angle_gamma   90.00
#
_symmetry.space_group_name_H-M   'P 1'
#
loop_
_entity.id
_entity.type
_entity.pdbx_description
1 polymer ?
#
loop_
_entity_poly.entity_id
_entity_poly.type
_entity_poly.pdbx_seq_one_letter_code
_entity_poly.pdbx_strand_id
1 'polypeptide(L)'
;MEVGLLINKSSQAGFYSHSGATDSIVLGKRRNGKRCCKKIVGRICWIRHNFSTALTEMTAGSDVSNLNTSNGALDSGRVCGMRRRLFKRHNFSSRVLVSRNYKKQSRRRVCRFLVFSSALASTYSSYSAAVAAITSSLSSSSSSSSTSSFAYSSFVFCISAMHRWLLLFLLLFILCLTNAIDDTTLTNCGVGIGTRLDHRYHQNVRHPRSVSNGGYSTTTTTTTTTTAKAIYFDGQERTVRLQDVSHLPRDQFTLTVWIRPEGGQADPAIIAELADGCSGDDDDDDGPPFVWQLGIATKTASRERGAHFFFQMRNEMSSTATVLWSHYPYKAERWVHLAVTYDGIMLRFFVGGAMVATTDKQIGPLFSNIKSACKHLLLGGPMPGRFDEGNTMNFRGTVDELQLWSTFQEYDFIRKMATGRNVQETDNNNNNNNNNNNNNNNPQHPTTTPVLIINAQLMAKWKPAGDFAPKFVPSDLDVFFNTYQLLVHACGQTVCDHPDVVRSYSANWELRQSKVVRYKVINIVDNSTGKGIVSDRKIELQHGSLSSAFAKYNITWQMEVVKIANANLRKKKIIFGCDSSKIGNKQCDLECRHPITGNDGGDCDELMLVRCQRRMLGNGRCDTECNFPEYSWDQGECCNKTLTDVTTNCIDPQSPFRPYIGIEEYKRMLNVSNEDALTISFVEWSNGDLIGLSTFPWEKHVFSIYGGIVVQPKRFGSDGHRNNLIHEFGHALGLWHVHHGISEMTCDDPCRETKPSLYTGDLCEDTNPTPKNVECKDPEYASFGRQSVVTELSGCESGSQMYLNTPYDNYMSYSDGECATHFTPQQVARMHCYLDLKYSSWMASNDSLREYVPTAPRILRKTETSLTFAWLPPLNWHQCKPAVERCQHCECDTDGRFIQYASRVVANYTTRTTSYWSPDQALGPPDAEPCEASTKSWLPDAQNCDNNNACSLVLGFEVAVVPAHLKLWISWNAADGLKHFILHFDDSSMIALPPATAFCDMPYTLSLDTDKRLKKIELTTSSPFVSIDAVQVVSNQNHELCSKCSHIDYNIVREPPFPKPPLVRSTADTFFTDRDLKQDQVYIYRIGARRTDSKGAVYFSPPLIYSHNWSFCGDGSVDESTEDCDDGNMYDEDGCSSD
;
A
#
# COMPACT_ATOMS: atom_id res chain seq x y z
N MET A 1 18.47 -6.25 -12.04
CA MET A 1 17.74 -5.18 -11.31
C MET A 1 16.64 -5.84 -10.48
N GLU A 2 16.93 -6.71 -9.52
CA GLU A 2 17.97 -6.71 -8.47
C GLU A 2 17.83 -5.56 -7.48
N VAL A 3 17.11 -5.85 -6.39
CA VAL A 3 17.56 -5.45 -5.05
C VAL A 3 18.75 -6.37 -4.68
N GLY A 4 19.84 -5.79 -4.17
CA GLY A 4 21.14 -6.45 -4.14
C GLY A 4 21.34 -7.47 -3.02
N LEU A 5 21.42 -8.75 -3.37
CA LEU A 5 22.10 -9.76 -2.55
C LEU A 5 23.61 -9.68 -2.80
N LEU A 6 24.34 -8.81 -2.07
CA LEU A 6 25.82 -8.78 -2.13
C LEU A 6 26.46 -9.99 -1.44
N ILE A 7 26.37 -11.14 -2.10
CA ILE A 7 27.31 -12.24 -1.94
C ILE A 7 28.42 -12.07 -2.98
N ASN A 8 29.67 -11.86 -2.55
CA ASN A 8 30.79 -12.19 -3.41
C ASN A 8 31.97 -12.81 -2.66
N LYS A 9 32.66 -13.74 -3.33
CA LYS A 9 33.73 -14.58 -2.79
C LYS A 9 35.08 -14.01 -3.21
N SER A 10 36.05 -14.06 -2.30
CA SER A 10 37.46 -14.20 -2.69
C SER A 10 38.12 -15.25 -1.80
N SER A 11 38.91 -16.14 -2.40
CA SER A 11 39.31 -17.40 -1.76
C SER A 11 40.77 -17.77 -2.01
N GLN A 12 41.44 -18.18 -0.92
CA GLN A 12 42.58 -19.11 -0.86
C GLN A 12 43.87 -18.78 -1.65
N ALA A 13 44.90 -18.40 -0.90
CA ALA A 13 46.24 -19.02 -0.90
C ALA A 13 47.03 -18.50 0.34
N GLY A 14 47.93 -19.23 0.99
CA GLY A 14 48.33 -20.64 0.89
C GLY A 14 49.57 -20.90 1.78
N PHE A 15 49.60 -22.02 2.52
CA PHE A 15 50.70 -22.63 3.32
C PHE A 15 52.04 -21.87 3.52
N TYR A 16 52.52 -21.79 4.78
CA TYR A 16 53.81 -22.39 5.19
C TYR A 16 53.89 -22.56 6.74
N SER A 17 55.05 -22.93 7.29
CA SER A 17 55.16 -23.76 8.52
C SER A 17 56.14 -23.28 9.62
N HIS A 18 56.03 -23.94 10.79
CA HIS A 18 57.09 -24.27 11.78
C HIS A 18 57.46 -23.35 12.98
N SER A 19 57.43 -23.98 14.17
CA SER A 19 58.47 -24.00 15.23
C SER A 19 58.67 -22.82 16.23
N GLY A 20 59.22 -23.16 17.42
CA GLY A 20 59.53 -22.24 18.54
C GLY A 20 58.45 -22.26 19.64
N ALA A 21 58.68 -22.49 20.95
CA ALA A 21 59.88 -22.46 21.81
C ALA A 21 60.54 -21.05 21.91
N THR A 22 60.88 -20.49 23.07
CA THR A 22 60.89 -21.02 24.47
C THR A 22 60.88 -19.85 25.49
N ASP A 23 60.78 -20.16 26.80
CA ASP A 23 61.26 -19.32 27.94
C ASP A 23 60.55 -17.98 28.26
N SER A 24 60.53 -17.46 29.51
CA SER A 24 60.70 -18.11 30.83
C SER A 24 60.13 -17.25 32.00
N ILE A 25 59.79 -17.93 33.11
CA ILE A 25 60.03 -17.59 34.56
C ILE A 25 60.18 -16.07 34.92
N VAL A 26 59.42 -15.48 35.86
CA VAL A 26 59.72 -15.43 37.33
C VAL A 26 58.48 -15.28 38.24
N LEU A 27 58.54 -16.01 39.37
CA LEU A 27 57.72 -16.06 40.59
C LEU A 27 57.09 -14.76 41.16
N GLY A 28 55.84 -14.85 41.67
CA GLY A 28 55.11 -13.72 42.30
C GLY A 28 54.14 -14.01 43.48
N LYS A 29 54.31 -15.12 44.24
CA LYS A 29 53.66 -15.46 45.54
C LYS A 29 52.22 -14.97 45.87
N ARG A 30 51.30 -15.95 46.00
CA ARG A 30 50.44 -16.28 47.18
C ARG A 30 50.09 -15.12 48.17
N ARG A 31 48.84 -15.01 48.68
CA ARG A 31 48.20 -16.05 49.54
C ARG A 31 46.72 -15.72 49.89
N ASN A 32 45.94 -16.76 50.23
CA ASN A 32 44.69 -16.69 51.02
C ASN A 32 44.94 -15.93 52.36
N GLY A 33 44.01 -15.25 53.04
CA GLY A 33 42.53 -15.29 53.00
C GLY A 33 41.95 -16.03 54.21
N LYS A 34 41.24 -15.34 55.14
CA LYS A 34 40.31 -15.87 56.17
C LYS A 34 39.86 -14.83 57.24
N ARG A 35 38.53 -14.73 57.44
CA ARG A 35 37.76 -14.75 58.73
C ARG A 35 37.87 -13.68 59.84
N CYS A 36 36.68 -13.39 60.36
CA CYS A 36 36.26 -13.19 61.78
C CYS A 36 36.27 -11.78 62.41
N CYS A 37 35.07 -11.38 62.85
CA CYS A 37 34.74 -10.19 63.63
C CYS A 37 35.12 -10.32 65.12
N LYS A 38 35.21 -9.18 65.85
CA LYS A 38 34.68 -9.08 67.23
C LYS A 38 34.58 -7.63 67.78
N LYS A 39 33.35 -7.22 68.14
CA LYS A 39 32.97 -6.19 69.16
C LYS A 39 33.38 -4.73 68.83
N ILE A 40 32.78 -3.66 69.41
CA ILE A 40 32.09 -3.49 70.71
C ILE A 40 30.72 -2.74 70.61
N VAL A 41 29.70 -3.31 71.27
CA VAL A 41 28.51 -2.73 72.00
C VAL A 41 27.97 -1.31 71.68
N GLY A 42 26.63 -1.17 71.45
CA GLY A 42 25.88 0.07 71.79
C GLY A 42 24.47 0.33 71.18
N ARG A 43 23.41 0.05 71.96
CA ARG A 43 22.10 0.76 72.23
C ARG A 43 21.80 2.14 71.52
N ILE A 44 20.56 2.67 71.32
CA ILE A 44 19.14 2.34 71.68
C ILE A 44 18.08 3.19 70.86
N CYS A 45 16.82 2.72 70.77
CA CYS A 45 15.49 3.37 70.52
C CYS A 45 15.19 4.62 69.61
N TRP A 46 14.26 4.41 68.63
CA TRP A 46 12.95 5.10 68.34
C TRP A 46 12.78 6.59 67.94
N ILE A 47 11.71 6.85 67.13
CA ILE A 47 11.02 8.13 66.75
C ILE A 47 11.81 9.03 65.75
N ARG A 48 11.33 9.59 64.61
CA ARG A 48 10.03 9.86 63.91
C ARG A 48 9.49 11.31 64.03
N HIS A 49 9.07 11.91 62.90
CA HIS A 49 8.40 13.24 62.74
C HIS A 49 9.25 14.51 62.96
N ASN A 50 8.89 15.72 62.51
CA ASN A 50 8.21 16.26 61.29
C ASN A 50 8.31 17.82 61.31
N PHE A 51 7.90 18.50 60.22
CA PHE A 51 7.61 19.95 60.10
C PHE A 51 8.81 20.93 60.24
N SER A 52 8.72 22.23 59.93
CA SER A 52 8.07 23.00 58.83
C SER A 52 8.30 24.50 59.07
N THR A 53 8.14 25.37 58.04
CA THR A 53 8.04 26.85 58.11
C THR A 53 9.22 27.64 58.74
N ALA A 54 9.38 28.96 58.58
CA ALA A 54 9.16 29.89 57.45
C ALA A 54 9.78 31.29 57.79
N LEU A 55 9.85 32.19 56.79
CA LEU A 55 9.83 33.69 56.89
C LEU A 55 11.05 34.52 57.43
N THR A 56 11.47 35.47 56.56
CA THR A 56 11.76 36.92 56.78
C THR A 56 13.00 37.51 57.51
N GLU A 57 13.80 38.25 56.71
CA GLU A 57 14.12 39.71 56.79
C GLU A 57 15.29 40.38 57.59
N MET A 58 15.60 41.60 57.11
CA MET A 58 16.44 42.72 57.63
C MET A 58 17.97 42.55 57.57
N THR A 59 18.77 43.54 57.14
CA THR A 59 18.85 44.95 57.62
C THR A 59 19.34 45.99 56.57
N ALA A 60 19.28 47.30 56.90
CA ALA A 60 19.82 48.46 56.14
C ALA A 60 21.16 48.98 56.75
N GLY A 61 21.94 49.95 56.22
CA GLY A 61 21.86 50.87 55.05
C GLY A 61 23.28 51.38 54.68
N SER A 62 23.60 52.62 54.24
CA SER A 62 22.85 53.84 53.85
C SER A 62 23.81 54.95 53.30
N ASP A 63 23.26 56.02 52.69
CA ASP A 63 23.82 57.39 52.48
C ASP A 63 24.91 57.78 51.44
N VAL A 64 24.59 58.88 50.72
CA VAL A 64 25.46 59.95 50.12
C VAL A 64 26.29 59.64 48.84
N SER A 65 26.68 60.71 48.13
CA SER A 65 27.04 60.78 46.70
C SER A 65 28.46 61.30 46.38
N ASN A 66 28.83 61.16 45.08
CA ASN A 66 29.77 61.96 44.26
C ASN A 66 31.23 61.50 43.96
N LEU A 67 31.59 61.71 42.68
CA LEU A 67 32.93 61.92 42.05
C LEU A 67 33.91 60.72 42.03
N ASN A 68 34.57 60.39 40.91
CA ASN A 68 35.35 61.28 40.02
C ASN A 68 35.58 60.75 38.58
N THR A 69 35.75 61.68 37.61
CA THR A 69 36.57 61.63 36.35
C THR A 69 36.35 60.52 35.27
N SER A 70 36.48 60.76 33.94
CA SER A 70 36.57 62.01 33.13
C SER A 70 36.57 61.75 31.59
N ASN A 71 35.89 62.62 30.81
CA ASN A 71 36.07 62.95 29.36
C ASN A 71 35.82 61.84 28.30
N GLY A 72 35.19 62.04 27.12
CA GLY A 72 34.54 63.21 26.46
C GLY A 72 35.00 63.40 24.98
N ALA A 73 34.26 63.94 23.99
CA ALA A 73 32.83 64.34 23.84
C ALA A 73 32.53 64.74 22.34
N LEU A 74 31.26 65.05 21.99
CA LEU A 74 30.75 65.73 20.74
C LEU A 74 30.77 64.89 19.42
N ASP A 75 29.99 65.14 18.35
CA ASP A 75 28.88 66.09 18.04
C ASP A 75 27.86 65.50 16.99
N SER A 76 26.90 66.33 16.57
CA SER A 76 25.70 66.18 15.72
C SER A 76 25.86 65.99 14.19
N GLY A 77 24.75 65.65 13.49
CA GLY A 77 24.44 66.28 12.18
C GLY A 77 23.81 65.46 11.01
N ARG A 78 22.57 65.81 10.64
CA ARG A 78 21.98 66.04 9.27
C ARG A 78 22.55 65.31 8.02
N VAL A 79 21.74 64.59 7.22
CA VAL A 79 20.75 65.02 6.19
C VAL A 79 21.32 65.52 4.84
N CYS A 80 20.99 64.80 3.75
CA CYS A 80 20.89 65.14 2.31
C CYS A 80 21.97 65.97 1.56
N GLY A 81 22.32 65.54 0.33
CA GLY A 81 22.66 66.49 -0.76
C GLY A 81 23.61 65.99 -1.87
N MET A 82 23.16 66.00 -3.14
CA MET A 82 24.04 65.84 -4.31
C MET A 82 24.86 67.12 -4.58
N ARG A 83 26.12 67.02 -5.06
CA ARG A 83 26.50 67.39 -6.46
C ARG A 83 28.03 67.44 -6.79
N ARG A 84 28.32 66.97 -8.03
CA ARG A 84 29.30 67.48 -9.04
C ARG A 84 30.83 67.35 -8.82
N ARG A 85 31.44 66.59 -9.78
CA ARG A 85 32.61 66.96 -10.66
C ARG A 85 34.00 67.06 -9.98
N LEU A 86 35.14 66.78 -10.64
CA LEU A 86 35.50 66.40 -12.03
C LEU A 86 36.91 65.75 -12.08
N PHE A 87 37.43 65.42 -13.29
CA PHE A 87 38.78 64.85 -13.61
C PHE A 87 38.99 63.36 -13.28
N LYS A 88 39.88 62.56 -13.92
CA LYS A 88 40.49 62.39 -15.29
C LYS A 88 41.57 61.27 -15.13
N ARG A 89 42.01 60.42 -16.09
CA ARG A 89 41.60 60.05 -17.48
C ARG A 89 42.50 58.87 -17.98
N HIS A 90 42.11 58.20 -19.09
CA HIS A 90 42.89 57.25 -19.92
C HIS A 90 43.13 55.84 -19.31
N ASN A 91 43.15 54.71 -20.03
CA ASN A 91 42.87 54.28 -21.43
C ASN A 91 42.72 52.71 -21.39
N PHE A 92 42.30 51.87 -22.35
CA PHE A 92 41.69 51.81 -23.71
C PHE A 92 41.15 50.34 -23.85
N SER A 93 40.39 49.81 -24.83
CA SER A 93 39.73 50.16 -26.11
C SER A 93 38.48 49.21 -26.21
N SER A 94 37.36 49.41 -26.91
CA SER A 94 37.07 49.53 -28.37
C SER A 94 37.52 48.32 -29.23
N ARG A 95 36.74 47.74 -30.17
CA ARG A 95 35.34 47.93 -30.69
C ARG A 95 34.94 46.64 -31.52
N VAL A 96 33.91 46.45 -32.37
CA VAL A 96 32.98 47.31 -33.17
C VAL A 96 31.71 46.53 -33.69
N LEU A 97 30.54 47.22 -33.77
CA LEU A 97 29.37 47.13 -34.70
C LEU A 97 28.69 45.82 -35.26
N VAL A 98 27.34 45.77 -35.08
CA VAL A 98 26.25 45.65 -36.12
C VAL A 98 25.76 44.28 -36.69
N SER A 99 24.61 43.83 -36.15
CA SER A 99 23.26 43.80 -36.78
C SER A 99 22.81 42.75 -37.84
N ARG A 100 21.52 42.38 -37.70
CA ARG A 100 20.51 41.95 -38.70
C ARG A 100 20.53 40.54 -39.34
N ASN A 101 19.46 39.81 -38.99
CA ASN A 101 18.45 39.21 -39.87
C ASN A 101 18.62 37.80 -40.50
N TYR A 102 17.50 37.08 -40.37
CA TYR A 102 16.80 36.23 -41.36
C TYR A 102 17.16 34.74 -41.57
N LYS A 103 16.03 33.99 -41.59
CA LYS A 103 15.67 32.83 -42.44
C LYS A 103 15.99 31.40 -41.97
N LYS A 104 14.87 30.69 -41.70
CA LYS A 104 14.58 29.31 -42.11
C LYS A 104 15.45 28.84 -43.30
N GLN A 105 16.11 27.70 -43.16
CA GLN A 105 15.90 26.58 -44.09
C GLN A 105 16.39 25.24 -43.54
N SER A 106 15.68 24.17 -43.92
CA SER A 106 16.02 22.78 -43.63
C SER A 106 17.12 22.26 -44.56
N ARG A 107 17.83 21.18 -44.16
CA ARG A 107 18.21 20.12 -45.10
C ARG A 107 18.71 18.82 -44.45
N ARG A 108 18.38 17.71 -45.13
CA ARG A 108 18.89 16.36 -44.92
C ARG A 108 20.39 16.25 -45.22
N ARG A 109 21.10 15.39 -44.47
CA ARG A 109 22.10 14.37 -44.90
C ARG A 109 22.39 13.51 -43.65
N VAL A 110 22.33 12.18 -43.66
CA VAL A 110 22.95 11.17 -44.56
C VAL A 110 24.47 11.20 -44.51
N CYS A 111 25.03 10.33 -43.67
CA CYS A 111 26.32 9.66 -43.87
C CYS A 111 26.21 8.21 -43.40
N ARG A 112 26.47 7.24 -44.30
CA ARG A 112 26.80 5.87 -43.92
C ARG A 112 28.30 5.81 -43.62
N PHE A 113 28.72 4.88 -42.76
CA PHE A 113 30.00 4.20 -43.00
C PHE A 113 29.79 2.70 -43.15
N LEU A 114 30.46 2.17 -44.16
CA LEU A 114 30.63 0.76 -44.54
C LEU A 114 32.07 0.39 -44.12
N VAL A 115 32.56 -0.85 -44.05
CA VAL A 115 32.06 -2.23 -44.07
C VAL A 115 33.27 -3.09 -43.65
N PHE A 116 33.07 -4.29 -43.10
CA PHE A 116 33.92 -5.42 -43.49
C PHE A 116 33.07 -6.69 -43.60
N SER A 117 33.38 -7.53 -44.58
CA SER A 117 32.47 -8.58 -45.06
C SER A 117 33.18 -9.67 -45.85
N SER A 118 32.86 -10.93 -45.58
CA SER A 118 33.06 -12.07 -46.51
C SER A 118 32.34 -13.33 -46.00
N ALA A 119 32.00 -14.34 -46.81
CA ALA A 119 31.58 -14.41 -48.22
C ALA A 119 31.12 -15.86 -48.54
N LEU A 120 30.47 -16.07 -49.70
CA LEU A 120 29.88 -17.32 -50.26
C LEU A 120 28.40 -17.54 -49.82
N ALA A 121 27.36 -17.47 -50.66
CA ALA A 121 27.15 -17.80 -52.09
C ALA A 121 27.18 -19.32 -52.37
N SER A 122 26.28 -19.94 -53.15
CA SER A 122 25.13 -19.49 -53.98
C SER A 122 24.12 -20.68 -54.13
N THR A 123 22.89 -20.59 -54.65
CA THR A 123 22.46 -20.34 -56.06
C THR A 123 20.93 -20.29 -56.21
N TYR A 124 20.42 -19.58 -57.25
CA TYR A 124 19.25 -19.85 -58.16
C TYR A 124 17.98 -20.61 -57.69
N SER A 125 16.78 -20.46 -58.29
CA SER A 125 16.13 -19.43 -59.14
C SER A 125 14.76 -19.94 -59.63
N SER A 126 13.69 -19.13 -59.56
CA SER A 126 12.58 -19.20 -60.53
C SER A 126 11.73 -17.93 -60.47
N TYR A 127 11.46 -17.32 -61.62
CA TYR A 127 10.67 -16.07 -61.76
C TYR A 127 9.22 -16.37 -62.18
N SER A 128 8.30 -15.54 -61.68
CA SER A 128 6.98 -15.12 -62.21
C SER A 128 6.45 -15.71 -63.54
N ALA A 129 5.11 -15.83 -63.65
CA ALA A 129 4.29 -14.86 -64.42
C ALA A 129 2.77 -15.12 -64.37
N ALA A 130 2.00 -14.07 -64.66
CA ALA A 130 0.60 -14.03 -65.11
C ALA A 130 -0.52 -14.47 -64.12
N VAL A 131 -1.69 -13.83 -64.09
CA VAL A 131 -2.14 -12.55 -64.69
C VAL A 131 -3.23 -11.93 -63.81
N ALA A 132 -3.44 -10.61 -63.90
CA ALA A 132 -4.43 -9.87 -63.11
C ALA A 132 -5.69 -9.46 -63.91
N ALA A 133 -6.74 -9.12 -63.15
CA ALA A 133 -7.98 -8.42 -63.51
C ALA A 133 -9.08 -9.19 -64.29
N ILE A 134 -10.32 -9.11 -63.76
CA ILE A 134 -11.46 -8.34 -64.33
C ILE A 134 -12.74 -8.55 -63.47
N THR A 135 -13.44 -7.46 -63.11
CA THR A 135 -14.83 -7.31 -62.56
C THR A 135 -15.34 -8.30 -61.47
N SER A 136 -15.79 -7.93 -60.26
CA SER A 136 -16.76 -6.91 -59.79
C SER A 136 -18.25 -7.33 -59.79
N SER A 137 -18.99 -6.76 -58.81
CA SER A 137 -20.47 -6.60 -58.71
C SER A 137 -21.41 -7.79 -58.46
N LEU A 138 -22.15 -7.66 -57.33
CA LEU A 138 -23.59 -7.89 -57.12
C LEU A 138 -24.23 -9.31 -57.14
N SER A 139 -24.63 -9.73 -55.93
CA SER A 139 -26.02 -10.09 -55.53
C SER A 139 -26.81 -11.28 -56.12
N SER A 140 -27.45 -12.00 -55.18
CA SER A 140 -28.84 -12.50 -55.20
C SER A 140 -29.18 -13.93 -55.69
N SER A 141 -30.21 -14.46 -55.00
CA SER A 141 -31.21 -15.45 -55.43
C SER A 141 -30.84 -16.92 -55.76
N SER A 142 -31.24 -17.78 -54.82
CA SER A 142 -32.19 -18.91 -54.99
C SER A 142 -31.83 -20.22 -55.72
N SER A 143 -32.07 -21.30 -54.96
CA SER A 143 -32.87 -22.50 -55.32
C SER A 143 -32.33 -23.60 -56.24
N SER A 144 -32.10 -24.75 -55.58
CA SER A 144 -32.69 -26.09 -55.85
C SER A 144 -32.23 -26.97 -57.03
N SER A 145 -32.06 -28.26 -56.70
CA SER A 145 -32.27 -29.48 -57.54
C SER A 145 -31.35 -29.69 -58.77
N SER A 146 -30.98 -30.92 -59.14
CA SER A 146 -31.06 -32.26 -58.50
C SER A 146 -30.30 -33.30 -59.35
N THR A 147 -29.89 -34.46 -58.78
CA THR A 147 -29.74 -35.80 -59.42
C THR A 147 -29.14 -35.91 -60.85
N SER A 148 -28.20 -36.78 -61.18
CA SER A 148 -27.52 -37.93 -60.54
C SER A 148 -26.29 -38.29 -61.44
N SER A 149 -25.53 -39.39 -61.40
CA SER A 149 -25.83 -40.82 -61.15
C SER A 149 -24.55 -41.67 -61.30
N PHE A 150 -24.46 -42.81 -60.58
CA PHE A 150 -23.64 -44.01 -60.86
C PHE A 150 -22.08 -43.90 -60.97
N ALA A 151 -21.26 -44.90 -60.61
CA ALA A 151 -21.53 -46.20 -59.98
C ALA A 151 -20.36 -46.73 -59.10
N TYR A 152 -20.73 -47.36 -57.98
CA TYR A 152 -20.17 -48.59 -57.39
C TYR A 152 -18.69 -48.98 -57.61
N SER A 153 -17.90 -48.84 -56.54
CA SER A 153 -16.88 -49.86 -56.17
C SER A 153 -16.63 -49.92 -54.65
N SER A 154 -16.65 -48.78 -53.95
CA SER A 154 -16.30 -48.66 -52.52
C SER A 154 -17.29 -49.27 -51.51
N PHE A 155 -18.42 -49.83 -51.95
CA PHE A 155 -19.59 -50.03 -51.08
C PHE A 155 -19.52 -51.23 -50.10
N VAL A 156 -18.55 -52.14 -50.26
CA VAL A 156 -18.47 -53.38 -49.46
C VAL A 156 -17.67 -53.20 -48.15
N PHE A 157 -16.72 -52.26 -48.09
CA PHE A 157 -15.87 -52.06 -46.90
C PHE A 157 -16.46 -51.13 -45.82
N CYS A 158 -17.42 -50.27 -46.15
CA CYS A 158 -18.06 -49.39 -45.15
C CYS A 158 -19.13 -50.10 -44.30
N ILE A 159 -19.80 -51.12 -44.84
CA ILE A 159 -20.95 -51.77 -44.19
C ILE A 159 -20.52 -52.54 -42.92
N SER A 160 -19.33 -53.15 -42.92
CA SER A 160 -18.78 -53.84 -41.73
C SER A 160 -18.36 -52.88 -40.61
N ALA A 161 -18.03 -51.62 -40.93
CA ALA A 161 -17.69 -50.60 -39.95
C ALA A 161 -18.93 -50.00 -39.27
N MET A 162 -19.94 -49.59 -40.06
CA MET A 162 -21.15 -48.98 -39.51
C MET A 162 -21.95 -49.94 -38.62
N HIS A 163 -21.96 -51.24 -38.94
CA HIS A 163 -22.68 -52.24 -38.14
C HIS A 163 -22.08 -52.44 -36.74
N ARG A 164 -20.77 -52.19 -36.57
CA ARG A 164 -20.10 -52.19 -35.25
C ARG A 164 -20.40 -50.94 -34.44
N TRP A 165 -20.44 -49.77 -35.10
CA TRP A 165 -20.80 -48.51 -34.45
C TRP A 165 -22.27 -48.50 -33.99
N LEU A 166 -23.20 -49.03 -34.79
CA LEU A 166 -24.62 -49.12 -34.38
C LEU A 166 -24.81 -50.01 -33.15
N LEU A 167 -24.11 -51.15 -33.07
CA LEU A 167 -24.14 -52.04 -31.90
C LEU A 167 -23.56 -51.38 -30.65
N LEU A 168 -22.49 -50.60 -30.78
CA LEU A 168 -21.91 -49.85 -29.66
C LEU A 168 -22.89 -48.77 -29.16
N PHE A 169 -23.54 -48.06 -30.09
CA PHE A 169 -24.52 -47.01 -29.76
C PHE A 169 -25.76 -47.61 -29.07
N LEU A 170 -26.26 -48.77 -29.53
CA LEU A 170 -27.40 -49.45 -28.90
C LEU A 170 -27.07 -49.91 -27.47
N LEU A 171 -25.86 -50.44 -27.24
CA LEU A 171 -25.38 -50.84 -25.91
C LEU A 171 -25.29 -49.65 -24.94
N LEU A 172 -24.76 -48.51 -25.40
CA LEU A 172 -24.73 -47.27 -24.63
C LEU A 172 -26.15 -46.73 -24.34
N PHE A 173 -27.05 -46.77 -25.33
CA PHE A 173 -28.43 -46.30 -25.15
C PHE A 173 -29.24 -47.17 -24.18
N ILE A 174 -29.03 -48.49 -24.19
CA ILE A 174 -29.65 -49.42 -23.24
C ILE A 174 -29.09 -49.22 -21.82
N LEU A 175 -27.78 -48.99 -21.67
CA LEU A 175 -27.16 -48.64 -20.37
C LEU A 175 -27.66 -47.29 -19.81
N CYS A 176 -28.05 -46.34 -20.66
CA CYS A 176 -28.71 -45.09 -20.23
C CYS A 176 -30.17 -45.25 -19.79
N LEU A 177 -30.84 -46.38 -20.10
CA LEU A 177 -32.28 -46.55 -19.85
C LEU A 177 -32.63 -47.37 -18.59
N THR A 178 -31.65 -47.95 -17.89
CA THR A 178 -31.92 -48.86 -16.75
C THR A 178 -31.66 -48.27 -15.36
N ASN A 179 -31.36 -46.96 -15.25
CA ASN A 179 -31.11 -46.26 -13.97
C ASN A 179 -31.96 -44.98 -13.84
N ALA A 180 -33.27 -45.10 -14.05
CA ALA A 180 -34.23 -44.00 -13.93
C ALA A 180 -35.53 -44.46 -13.24
N ILE A 181 -35.50 -44.61 -11.91
CA ILE A 181 -36.68 -44.83 -11.05
C ILE A 181 -36.54 -43.97 -9.78
N ASP A 182 -37.63 -43.27 -9.47
CA ASP A 182 -37.98 -42.53 -8.24
C ASP A 182 -37.00 -41.45 -7.71
N ASP A 183 -37.21 -40.24 -8.21
CA ASP A 183 -36.63 -38.99 -7.75
C ASP A 183 -37.46 -38.37 -6.62
N THR A 184 -37.02 -38.58 -5.37
CA THR A 184 -37.14 -37.57 -4.30
C THR A 184 -35.92 -37.64 -3.37
N THR A 185 -35.41 -36.48 -2.95
CA THR A 185 -34.36 -36.32 -1.92
C THR A 185 -32.92 -36.74 -2.25
N LEU A 186 -32.30 -36.21 -3.33
CA LEU A 186 -30.92 -35.68 -3.23
C LEU A 186 -30.53 -34.77 -4.41
N THR A 187 -30.24 -33.49 -4.14
CA THR A 187 -29.69 -32.54 -5.14
C THR A 187 -28.39 -31.90 -4.65
N ASN A 188 -27.23 -32.39 -5.12
CA ASN A 188 -26.00 -31.59 -5.33
C ASN A 188 -24.87 -32.42 -5.97
N CYS A 189 -23.82 -31.72 -6.43
CA CYS A 189 -22.52 -32.27 -6.89
C CYS A 189 -22.48 -33.00 -8.25
N GLY A 190 -22.83 -32.29 -9.34
CA GLY A 190 -22.24 -32.56 -10.65
C GLY A 190 -20.80 -32.02 -10.72
N VAL A 191 -19.80 -32.87 -10.92
CA VAL A 191 -18.38 -32.50 -10.83
C VAL A 191 -17.84 -31.98 -12.17
N GLY A 192 -17.53 -30.68 -12.24
CA GLY A 192 -16.61 -30.14 -13.25
C GLY A 192 -15.17 -30.46 -12.89
N ILE A 193 -14.38 -30.98 -13.82
CA ILE A 193 -13.01 -31.47 -13.56
C ILE A 193 -12.00 -30.30 -13.51
N GLY A 194 -12.03 -29.56 -12.41
CA GLY A 194 -10.86 -28.82 -11.91
C GLY A 194 -10.21 -29.64 -10.80
N THR A 195 -8.91 -29.93 -10.90
CA THR A 195 -8.21 -30.75 -9.89
C THR A 195 -7.96 -29.94 -8.62
N ARG A 196 -8.93 -30.00 -7.70
CA ARG A 196 -8.87 -29.42 -6.35
C ARG A 196 -7.67 -29.99 -5.59
N LEU A 197 -6.56 -29.26 -5.57
CA LEU A 197 -5.56 -29.40 -4.51
C LEU A 197 -6.24 -29.06 -3.17
N ASP A 198 -5.86 -29.72 -2.08
CA ASP A 198 -6.39 -29.44 -0.74
C ASP A 198 -5.75 -28.18 -0.13
N HIS A 199 -5.68 -27.10 -0.92
CA HIS A 199 -5.44 -25.75 -0.43
C HIS A 199 -6.72 -25.24 0.25
N ARG A 200 -6.96 -25.71 1.48
CA ARG A 200 -7.91 -25.11 2.43
C ARG A 200 -7.36 -23.79 2.98
N TYR A 201 -7.05 -22.86 2.07
CA TYR A 201 -6.61 -21.51 2.40
C TYR A 201 -7.77 -20.55 2.19
N HIS A 202 -8.51 -20.36 3.27
CA HIS A 202 -9.64 -19.47 3.33
C HIS A 202 -9.19 -18.02 3.55
N GLN A 203 -9.73 -17.16 2.69
CA GLN A 203 -10.03 -15.75 2.92
C GLN A 203 -8.98 -14.87 3.59
N ASN A 204 -8.20 -14.23 2.73
CA ASN A 204 -8.25 -12.77 2.59
C ASN A 204 -7.91 -11.90 3.82
N VAL A 205 -6.63 -11.78 4.21
CA VAL A 205 -6.26 -10.95 5.38
C VAL A 205 -5.04 -10.03 5.23
N ARG A 206 -4.97 -9.23 4.16
CA ARG A 206 -4.29 -7.92 4.16
C ARG A 206 -4.82 -6.96 3.09
N HIS A 207 -5.51 -5.90 3.50
CA HIS A 207 -5.24 -4.51 3.11
C HIS A 207 -6.11 -3.59 3.98
N PRO A 208 -5.99 -2.24 3.93
CA PRO A 208 -6.32 -1.45 5.11
C PRO A 208 -7.79 -1.50 5.45
N ARG A 209 -8.07 -1.39 6.75
CA ARG A 209 -9.30 -0.73 7.19
C ARG A 209 -9.19 0.76 6.87
N SER A 210 -9.32 1.08 5.58
CA SER A 210 -10.24 2.14 5.23
C SER A 210 -11.54 1.80 5.95
N VAL A 211 -11.85 2.53 7.01
CA VAL A 211 -13.22 2.63 7.51
C VAL A 211 -13.95 3.50 6.50
N SER A 212 -14.15 2.95 5.30
CA SER A 212 -15.17 3.42 4.39
C SER A 212 -16.50 3.04 5.03
N ASN A 213 -16.96 3.87 5.97
CA ASN A 213 -18.38 3.95 6.21
C ASN A 213 -19.00 4.42 4.89
N GLY A 214 -19.47 3.44 4.11
CA GLY A 214 -20.77 3.61 3.50
C GLY A 214 -21.72 4.02 4.63
N GLY A 215 -22.16 5.27 4.59
CA GLY A 215 -23.06 5.85 5.57
C GLY A 215 -24.48 5.89 5.04
N TYR A 216 -25.02 4.76 4.62
CA TYR A 216 -26.38 4.67 4.12
C TYR A 216 -27.41 4.44 5.23
N SER A 217 -27.34 5.29 6.26
CA SER A 217 -28.41 5.42 7.26
C SER A 217 -29.59 6.20 6.66
N THR A 218 -30.25 5.62 5.65
CA THR A 218 -31.58 6.08 5.23
C THR A 218 -32.59 5.74 6.31
N THR A 219 -32.61 6.55 7.37
CA THR A 219 -33.78 6.70 8.22
C THR A 219 -34.90 7.24 7.35
N THR A 220 -35.85 6.37 6.98
CA THR A 220 -36.91 6.62 5.99
C THR A 220 -37.98 7.60 6.47
N THR A 221 -37.55 8.82 6.78
CA THR A 221 -38.40 9.96 7.10
C THR A 221 -38.95 10.49 5.78
N THR A 222 -40.17 10.10 5.43
CA THR A 222 -40.78 10.38 4.13
C THR A 222 -41.18 11.84 3.97
N THR A 223 -40.19 12.70 3.66
CA THR A 223 -40.37 14.09 3.23
C THR A 223 -39.64 14.28 1.90
N THR A 224 -40.41 14.46 0.82
CA THR A 224 -39.93 14.43 -0.57
C THR A 224 -39.25 15.71 -1.02
N THR A 225 -37.94 15.68 -1.33
CA THR A 225 -37.29 16.60 -2.28
C THR A 225 -35.96 16.04 -2.82
N THR A 226 -35.70 16.26 -4.11
CA THR A 226 -34.37 16.27 -4.79
C THR A 226 -33.41 15.08 -4.52
N THR A 227 -33.48 14.04 -5.36
CA THR A 227 -32.67 12.81 -5.27
C THR A 227 -31.46 12.74 -6.22
N ALA A 228 -30.84 13.89 -6.52
CA ALA A 228 -29.52 13.97 -7.17
C ALA A 228 -28.81 15.27 -6.73
N LYS A 229 -27.50 15.19 -6.47
CA LYS A 229 -26.63 16.32 -6.14
C LYS A 229 -25.39 16.33 -7.04
N ALA A 230 -24.66 15.21 -7.03
CA ALA A 230 -23.38 15.02 -7.72
C ALA A 230 -23.50 14.47 -9.16
N ILE A 231 -22.40 14.61 -9.89
CA ILE A 231 -22.19 14.18 -11.29
C ILE A 231 -21.09 13.13 -11.32
N TYR A 232 -21.24 12.04 -12.08
CA TYR A 232 -20.23 11.01 -12.32
C TYR A 232 -19.76 11.01 -13.77
N PHE A 233 -18.44 11.02 -13.94
CA PHE A 233 -17.73 10.84 -15.21
C PHE A 233 -17.01 9.49 -15.19
N ASP A 234 -17.05 8.75 -16.30
CA ASP A 234 -16.51 7.39 -16.44
C ASP A 234 -15.16 7.34 -17.19
N GLY A 235 -14.54 8.50 -17.45
CA GLY A 235 -13.31 8.60 -18.26
C GLY A 235 -13.51 8.48 -19.77
N GLN A 236 -14.75 8.44 -20.28
CA GLN A 236 -15.06 8.56 -21.71
C GLN A 236 -15.40 10.02 -22.07
N GLU A 237 -15.56 10.35 -23.36
CA GLU A 237 -15.96 11.68 -23.85
C GLU A 237 -17.40 12.08 -23.45
N ARG A 238 -17.56 12.39 -22.16
CA ARG A 238 -18.80 12.87 -21.52
C ARG A 238 -18.70 14.32 -21.03
N THR A 239 -17.70 15.06 -21.52
CA THR A 239 -17.43 16.45 -21.14
C THR A 239 -18.69 17.30 -21.29
N VAL A 240 -19.04 18.07 -20.26
CA VAL A 240 -20.13 19.05 -20.32
C VAL A 240 -19.59 20.46 -20.41
N ARG A 241 -20.28 21.32 -21.16
CA ARG A 241 -19.94 22.71 -21.42
C ARG A 241 -21.06 23.65 -20.96
N LEU A 242 -20.67 24.78 -20.38
CA LEU A 242 -21.58 25.85 -19.98
C LEU A 242 -22.17 26.55 -21.23
N GLN A 243 -23.50 26.72 -21.26
CA GLN A 243 -24.20 27.35 -22.39
C GLN A 243 -24.15 28.88 -22.37
N ASP A 244 -24.15 29.49 -21.18
CA ASP A 244 -24.14 30.94 -20.99
C ASP A 244 -22.76 31.41 -20.54
N VAL A 245 -22.05 32.11 -21.42
CA VAL A 245 -20.68 32.61 -21.23
C VAL A 245 -20.63 34.13 -21.00
N SER A 246 -21.79 34.78 -20.83
CA SER A 246 -21.91 36.25 -20.74
C SER A 246 -21.13 36.90 -19.59
N HIS A 247 -20.86 36.14 -18.51
CA HIS A 247 -20.24 36.64 -17.28
C HIS A 247 -19.11 35.74 -16.75
N LEU A 248 -18.29 35.16 -17.64
CA LEU A 248 -17.06 34.47 -17.23
C LEU A 248 -16.04 35.46 -16.62
N PRO A 249 -15.36 35.09 -15.51
CA PRO A 249 -14.44 35.98 -14.83
C PRO A 249 -13.18 36.23 -15.65
N ARG A 250 -12.71 37.49 -15.65
CA ARG A 250 -11.57 37.95 -16.45
C ARG A 250 -10.38 38.44 -15.64
N ASP A 251 -10.63 39.24 -14.60
CA ASP A 251 -9.59 40.03 -13.95
C ASP A 251 -9.21 39.44 -12.56
N GLN A 252 -10.18 38.81 -11.87
CA GLN A 252 -10.02 38.03 -10.64
C GLN A 252 -11.00 36.84 -10.65
N PHE A 253 -10.69 35.75 -9.94
CA PHE A 253 -11.63 34.66 -9.71
C PHE A 253 -11.34 33.87 -8.43
N THR A 254 -12.36 33.11 -8.00
CA THR A 254 -12.20 31.96 -7.11
C THR A 254 -12.94 30.78 -7.75
N LEU A 255 -12.31 29.62 -7.78
CA LEU A 255 -12.90 28.35 -8.20
C LEU A 255 -12.79 27.38 -7.02
N THR A 256 -13.87 26.73 -6.63
CA THR A 256 -13.85 25.62 -5.67
C THR A 256 -14.66 24.44 -6.19
N VAL A 257 -14.28 23.22 -5.82
CA VAL A 257 -14.94 21.99 -6.23
C VAL A 257 -14.73 20.88 -5.20
N TRP A 258 -15.76 20.06 -4.98
CA TRP A 258 -15.61 18.76 -4.34
C TRP A 258 -15.49 17.68 -5.40
N ILE A 259 -14.46 16.84 -5.30
CA ILE A 259 -14.29 15.67 -6.16
C ILE A 259 -14.02 14.40 -5.34
N ARG A 260 -14.36 13.26 -5.91
CA ARG A 260 -13.89 11.93 -5.50
C ARG A 260 -13.39 11.19 -6.74
N PRO A 261 -12.07 11.20 -7.02
CA PRO A 261 -11.49 10.53 -8.17
C PRO A 261 -11.48 9.01 -8.01
N GLU A 262 -11.60 8.28 -9.11
CA GLU A 262 -11.25 6.85 -9.15
C GLU A 262 -9.72 6.67 -9.28
N GLY A 263 -9.18 5.57 -8.76
CA GLY A 263 -7.77 5.22 -8.87
C GLY A 263 -7.41 4.74 -10.28
N GLY A 264 -6.23 5.13 -10.77
CA GLY A 264 -5.86 4.94 -12.18
C GLY A 264 -6.62 5.90 -13.10
N GLN A 265 -6.50 7.20 -12.85
CA GLN A 265 -6.79 8.25 -13.85
C GLN A 265 -5.90 8.10 -15.09
N ALA A 266 -6.29 8.74 -16.18
CA ALA A 266 -5.36 9.03 -17.29
C ALA A 266 -4.36 10.14 -16.90
N ASP A 267 -3.31 10.32 -17.69
CA ASP A 267 -2.21 11.22 -17.35
C ASP A 267 -1.84 12.17 -18.52
N PRO A 268 -2.37 13.40 -18.57
CA PRO A 268 -3.21 14.06 -17.55
C PRO A 268 -4.71 13.74 -17.71
N ALA A 269 -5.45 13.74 -16.59
CA ALA A 269 -6.92 13.74 -16.57
C ALA A 269 -7.45 15.13 -16.17
N ILE A 270 -8.28 15.73 -17.02
CA ILE A 270 -8.79 17.10 -16.85
C ILE A 270 -10.13 17.08 -16.12
N ILE A 271 -10.16 17.63 -14.90
CA ILE A 271 -11.37 17.79 -14.10
C ILE A 271 -12.22 18.92 -14.67
N ALA A 272 -11.63 20.12 -14.81
CA ALA A 272 -12.31 21.32 -15.30
C ALA A 272 -11.36 22.20 -16.11
N GLU A 273 -11.87 22.85 -17.16
CA GLU A 273 -11.08 23.67 -18.08
C GLU A 273 -11.82 24.94 -18.48
N LEU A 274 -11.08 26.05 -18.59
CA LEU A 274 -11.51 27.24 -19.31
C LEU A 274 -10.77 27.29 -20.65
N ALA A 275 -11.36 26.68 -21.68
CA ALA A 275 -10.77 26.58 -23.01
C ALA A 275 -10.77 27.93 -23.73
N ASP A 276 -9.78 28.16 -24.60
CA ASP A 276 -9.76 29.25 -25.56
C ASP A 276 -10.01 28.74 -26.99
N GLY A 277 -11.25 28.84 -27.47
CA GLY A 277 -11.61 28.55 -28.87
C GLY A 277 -11.15 29.59 -29.89
N CYS A 278 -10.35 30.60 -29.49
CA CYS A 278 -9.75 31.59 -30.39
C CYS A 278 -8.26 31.35 -30.69
N SER A 279 -7.55 30.46 -29.99
CA SER A 279 -6.21 30.02 -30.42
C SER A 279 -6.33 29.00 -31.54
N GLY A 280 -5.44 29.04 -32.54
CA GLY A 280 -5.37 28.02 -33.58
C GLY A 280 -4.74 26.71 -33.10
N ASP A 281 -4.87 25.66 -33.90
CA ASP A 281 -4.30 24.33 -33.60
C ASP A 281 -2.94 24.08 -34.31
N ASP A 282 -2.51 25.00 -35.19
CA ASP A 282 -1.36 24.85 -36.11
C ASP A 282 -0.20 25.86 -35.90
N ASP A 283 -0.34 26.92 -35.08
CA ASP A 283 0.62 28.03 -34.96
C ASP A 283 1.21 28.20 -33.54
N ASP A 284 2.54 27.98 -33.40
CA ASP A 284 3.32 28.11 -32.16
C ASP A 284 3.17 29.48 -31.45
N ASP A 285 2.80 30.54 -32.18
CA ASP A 285 2.76 31.92 -31.70
C ASP A 285 1.49 32.27 -30.88
N ASP A 286 0.36 31.57 -31.08
CA ASP A 286 -0.94 31.97 -30.49
C ASP A 286 -1.16 31.46 -29.05
N GLY A 287 -0.45 30.40 -28.66
CA GLY A 287 -0.43 29.85 -27.30
C GLY A 287 -1.34 28.63 -27.06
N PRO A 288 -1.44 28.17 -25.79
CA PRO A 288 -2.12 26.92 -25.46
C PRO A 288 -3.63 26.97 -25.76
N PRO A 289 -4.28 25.80 -25.88
CA PRO A 289 -5.72 25.70 -26.13
C PRO A 289 -6.61 26.13 -24.95
N PHE A 290 -6.02 26.49 -23.80
CA PHE A 290 -6.71 26.85 -22.55
C PHE A 290 -6.21 28.17 -21.95
N VAL A 291 -7.06 28.80 -21.15
CA VAL A 291 -6.70 29.84 -20.18
C VAL A 291 -6.25 29.20 -18.87
N TRP A 292 -7.02 28.23 -18.37
CA TRP A 292 -6.64 27.40 -17.23
C TRP A 292 -7.23 26.00 -17.30
N GLN A 293 -6.58 25.07 -16.60
CA GLN A 293 -6.99 23.67 -16.41
C GLN A 293 -6.77 23.27 -14.93
N LEU A 294 -7.74 22.57 -14.36
CA LEU A 294 -7.64 21.83 -13.10
C LEU A 294 -7.68 20.34 -13.42
N GLY A 295 -6.71 19.56 -12.93
CA GLY A 295 -6.59 18.15 -13.30
C GLY A 295 -5.75 17.31 -12.35
N ILE A 296 -5.51 16.07 -12.77
CA ILE A 296 -4.64 15.08 -12.14
C ILE A 296 -3.57 14.68 -13.16
N ALA A 297 -2.31 14.63 -12.77
CA ALA A 297 -1.20 14.21 -13.63
C ALA A 297 -0.01 13.66 -12.82
N THR A 298 0.86 12.86 -13.43
CA THR A 298 2.13 12.48 -12.81
C THR A 298 3.20 13.56 -13.02
N LYS A 299 4.18 13.61 -12.12
CA LYS A 299 5.33 14.52 -12.23
C LYS A 299 6.50 13.91 -13.03
N THR A 300 6.37 12.67 -13.52
CA THR A 300 7.46 11.88 -14.11
C THR A 300 7.07 11.28 -15.46
N ALA A 301 7.99 11.28 -16.42
CA ALA A 301 7.77 10.72 -17.76
C ALA A 301 7.51 9.19 -17.80
N SER A 302 7.63 8.49 -16.65
CA SER A 302 7.33 7.07 -16.50
C SER A 302 5.83 6.77 -16.35
N ARG A 303 5.01 7.74 -15.91
CA ARG A 303 3.58 7.57 -15.60
C ARG A 303 3.21 6.51 -14.54
N GLU A 304 4.15 5.70 -14.04
CA GLU A 304 3.91 4.59 -13.11
C GLU A 304 3.29 4.96 -11.75
N ARG A 305 3.67 6.10 -11.16
CA ARG A 305 3.33 6.47 -9.77
C ARG A 305 3.34 7.97 -9.53
N GLY A 306 2.82 8.39 -8.38
CA GLY A 306 2.91 9.79 -7.94
C GLY A 306 2.04 10.72 -8.78
N ALA A 307 0.80 10.32 -9.03
CA ALA A 307 -0.21 11.18 -9.66
C ALA A 307 -0.73 12.22 -8.66
N HIS A 308 -0.57 13.49 -8.97
CA HIS A 308 -0.87 14.65 -8.13
C HIS A 308 -1.99 15.50 -8.73
N PHE A 309 -2.67 16.28 -7.89
CA PHE A 309 -3.51 17.36 -8.41
C PHE A 309 -2.64 18.49 -8.96
N PHE A 310 -3.09 19.09 -10.06
CA PHE A 310 -2.45 20.28 -10.62
C PHE A 310 -3.47 21.35 -11.02
N PHE A 311 -3.04 22.61 -10.94
CA PHE A 311 -3.73 23.72 -11.58
C PHE A 311 -2.76 24.46 -12.49
N GLN A 312 -3.09 24.53 -13.79
CA GLN A 312 -2.29 25.20 -14.80
C GLN A 312 -3.03 26.44 -15.30
N MET A 313 -2.32 27.57 -15.47
CA MET A 313 -2.90 28.81 -15.98
C MET A 313 -1.91 29.58 -16.86
N ARG A 314 -2.42 30.17 -17.95
CA ARG A 314 -1.75 31.22 -18.73
C ARG A 314 -2.73 32.37 -18.94
N ASN A 315 -2.36 33.58 -18.52
CA ASN A 315 -3.09 34.78 -18.89
C ASN A 315 -2.59 35.36 -20.24
N GLU A 316 -3.42 36.19 -20.89
CA GLU A 316 -3.17 36.73 -22.24
C GLU A 316 -1.88 37.57 -22.36
N MET A 317 -1.38 38.14 -21.25
CA MET A 317 -0.15 38.93 -21.23
C MET A 317 1.12 38.08 -20.96
N SER A 318 0.98 36.85 -20.48
CA SER A 318 2.08 35.94 -20.26
C SER A 318 2.41 35.14 -21.52
N SER A 319 3.70 34.88 -21.75
CA SER A 319 4.17 33.99 -22.82
C SER A 319 4.15 32.51 -22.43
N THR A 320 4.07 32.19 -21.13
CA THR A 320 4.15 30.81 -20.62
C THR A 320 3.04 30.51 -19.62
N ALA A 321 2.59 29.26 -19.60
CA ALA A 321 1.72 28.77 -18.53
C ALA A 321 2.54 28.53 -17.25
N THR A 322 1.91 28.72 -16.10
CA THR A 322 2.44 28.31 -14.80
C THR A 322 1.59 27.17 -14.25
N VAL A 323 2.25 26.13 -13.72
CA VAL A 323 1.60 24.98 -13.09
C VAL A 323 1.87 25.04 -11.59
N LEU A 324 0.80 24.91 -10.80
CA LEU A 324 0.84 24.63 -9.36
C LEU A 324 0.46 23.15 -9.16
N TRP A 325 1.04 22.52 -8.15
CA TRP A 325 0.88 21.09 -7.85
C TRP A 325 0.48 20.89 -6.38
N SER A 326 -0.20 19.78 -6.07
CA SER A 326 -0.29 19.30 -4.68
C SER A 326 1.08 18.80 -4.19
N HIS A 327 1.25 18.81 -2.85
CA HIS A 327 2.43 18.26 -2.21
C HIS A 327 2.45 16.73 -2.29
N TYR A 328 1.32 16.09 -1.95
CA TYR A 328 1.12 14.64 -1.97
C TYR A 328 0.31 14.16 -3.19
N PRO A 329 0.43 12.88 -3.58
CA PRO A 329 -0.43 12.24 -4.59
C PRO A 329 -1.91 12.19 -4.18
N TYR A 330 -2.82 12.06 -5.14
CA TYR A 330 -4.24 11.87 -4.80
C TYR A 330 -4.53 10.46 -4.25
N LYS A 331 -5.59 10.32 -3.46
CA LYS A 331 -6.10 9.03 -2.99
C LYS A 331 -7.38 8.67 -3.74
N ALA A 332 -7.46 7.43 -4.23
CA ALA A 332 -8.66 6.91 -4.88
C ALA A 332 -9.86 6.83 -3.93
N GLU A 333 -11.06 7.08 -4.46
CA GLU A 333 -12.37 6.93 -3.78
C GLU A 333 -12.58 7.76 -2.49
N ARG A 334 -11.68 8.71 -2.16
CA ARG A 334 -11.88 9.71 -1.08
C ARG A 334 -12.45 11.01 -1.66
N TRP A 335 -13.37 11.67 -0.95
CA TRP A 335 -13.72 13.06 -1.24
C TRP A 335 -12.57 14.00 -0.87
N VAL A 336 -12.37 15.04 -1.68
CA VAL A 336 -11.41 16.12 -1.43
C VAL A 336 -11.94 17.44 -2.00
N HIS A 337 -11.72 18.53 -1.26
CA HIS A 337 -11.99 19.88 -1.70
C HIS A 337 -10.76 20.42 -2.42
N LEU A 338 -10.92 20.86 -3.67
CA LEU A 338 -9.90 21.60 -4.42
C LEU A 338 -10.36 23.04 -4.59
N ALA A 339 -9.46 24.00 -4.35
CA ALA A 339 -9.77 25.41 -4.52
C ALA A 339 -8.61 26.20 -5.12
N VAL A 340 -8.94 27.25 -5.86
CA VAL A 340 -8.01 28.17 -6.53
C VAL A 340 -8.51 29.59 -6.34
N THR A 341 -7.61 30.50 -5.94
CA THR A 341 -7.90 31.94 -5.88
C THR A 341 -6.92 32.71 -6.75
N TYR A 342 -7.41 33.69 -7.50
CA TYR A 342 -6.61 34.62 -8.28
C TYR A 342 -7.08 36.07 -8.05
N ASP A 343 -6.19 36.90 -7.51
CA ASP A 343 -6.45 38.32 -7.22
C ASP A 343 -5.95 39.29 -8.32
N GLY A 344 -5.50 38.75 -9.45
CA GLY A 344 -4.92 39.51 -10.56
C GLY A 344 -3.39 39.70 -10.44
N ILE A 345 -2.78 39.27 -9.33
CA ILE A 345 -1.31 39.30 -9.11
C ILE A 345 -0.82 37.94 -8.63
N MET A 346 -1.45 37.40 -7.58
CA MET A 346 -1.13 36.11 -6.97
C MET A 346 -2.17 35.05 -7.35
N LEU A 347 -1.68 33.92 -7.82
CA LEU A 347 -2.42 32.67 -8.01
C LEU A 347 -2.08 31.72 -6.86
N ARG A 348 -3.09 31.22 -6.15
CA ARG A 348 -2.95 30.27 -5.03
C ARG A 348 -3.79 29.02 -5.27
N PHE A 349 -3.26 27.86 -4.90
CA PHE A 349 -3.91 26.55 -4.99
C PHE A 349 -4.02 25.92 -3.61
N PHE A 350 -5.16 25.29 -3.35
CA PHE A 350 -5.54 24.71 -2.06
C PHE A 350 -6.12 23.30 -2.25
N VAL A 351 -5.82 22.41 -1.31
CA VAL A 351 -6.31 21.02 -1.25
C VAL A 351 -6.71 20.75 0.19
N GLY A 352 -7.91 20.19 0.44
CA GLY A 352 -8.45 19.89 1.78
C GLY A 352 -8.89 21.11 2.61
N GLY A 353 -8.18 22.21 2.43
CA GLY A 353 -8.31 23.49 3.13
C GLY A 353 -6.96 24.23 3.08
N ALA A 354 -5.88 23.49 3.27
CA ALA A 354 -4.49 23.92 3.27
C ALA A 354 -4.03 24.58 1.95
N MET A 355 -3.17 25.61 2.05
CA MET A 355 -2.59 26.33 0.91
C MET A 355 -1.32 25.64 0.39
N VAL A 356 -1.47 24.65 -0.50
CA VAL A 356 -0.34 23.84 -1.00
C VAL A 356 0.63 24.60 -1.91
N ALA A 357 0.19 25.65 -2.62
CA ALA A 357 1.06 26.39 -3.54
C ALA A 357 0.60 27.83 -3.83
N THR A 358 1.56 28.72 -4.13
CA THR A 358 1.31 30.13 -4.50
C THR A 358 2.34 30.65 -5.51
N THR A 359 1.96 31.59 -6.38
CA THR A 359 2.85 32.23 -7.35
C THR A 359 2.37 33.60 -7.84
N ASP A 360 3.32 34.48 -8.12
CA ASP A 360 3.18 35.82 -8.71
C ASP A 360 3.45 35.86 -10.24
N LYS A 361 3.67 34.71 -10.88
CA LYS A 361 4.14 34.62 -12.28
C LYS A 361 3.08 34.93 -13.35
N GLN A 362 1.82 35.08 -12.96
CA GLN A 362 0.70 35.40 -13.86
C GLN A 362 0.05 36.69 -13.36
N ILE A 363 0.33 37.84 -13.99
CA ILE A 363 -0.15 39.15 -13.54
C ILE A 363 -1.07 39.77 -14.59
N GLY A 364 -2.24 40.25 -14.16
CA GLY A 364 -3.24 40.91 -14.99
C GLY A 364 -4.29 39.98 -15.63
N PRO A 365 -5.14 40.51 -16.51
CA PRO A 365 -6.35 39.83 -16.96
C PRO A 365 -6.07 38.53 -17.71
N LEU A 366 -6.89 37.51 -17.41
CA LEU A 366 -6.88 36.20 -18.05
C LEU A 366 -7.01 36.29 -19.58
N PHE A 367 -7.94 37.12 -20.06
CA PHE A 367 -8.21 37.36 -21.48
C PHE A 367 -8.87 38.72 -21.72
N SER A 368 -8.73 39.25 -22.93
CA SER A 368 -9.36 40.51 -23.36
C SER A 368 -10.87 40.38 -23.54
N ASN A 369 -11.59 41.51 -23.46
CA ASN A 369 -13.03 41.54 -23.73
C ASN A 369 -13.38 41.01 -25.14
N ILE A 370 -12.47 41.16 -26.12
CA ILE A 370 -12.64 40.65 -27.49
C ILE A 370 -12.57 39.12 -27.49
N LYS A 371 -11.54 38.53 -26.86
CA LYS A 371 -11.38 37.07 -26.75
C LYS A 371 -12.41 36.40 -25.82
N SER A 372 -13.30 37.13 -25.17
CA SER A 372 -14.31 36.60 -24.24
C SER A 372 -15.31 35.63 -24.90
N ALA A 373 -15.80 35.95 -26.10
CA ALA A 373 -16.78 35.12 -26.82
C ALA A 373 -16.25 33.72 -27.21
N CYS A 374 -14.91 33.56 -27.26
CA CYS A 374 -14.23 32.29 -27.51
C CYS A 374 -14.01 31.44 -26.25
N LYS A 375 -14.36 31.91 -25.05
CA LYS A 375 -14.08 31.19 -23.80
C LYS A 375 -15.19 30.21 -23.48
N HIS A 376 -14.80 28.98 -23.16
CA HIS A 376 -15.72 27.87 -22.94
C HIS A 376 -15.34 27.18 -21.63
N LEU A 377 -16.24 27.19 -20.65
CA LEU A 377 -16.05 26.45 -19.39
C LEU A 377 -16.53 25.01 -19.59
N LEU A 378 -15.64 24.05 -19.35
CA LEU A 378 -15.85 22.62 -19.49
C LEU A 378 -15.62 21.88 -18.16
N LEU A 379 -16.27 20.74 -18.00
CA LEU A 379 -16.18 19.84 -16.84
C LEU A 379 -16.21 18.38 -17.30
N GLY A 380 -15.32 17.56 -16.74
CA GLY A 380 -15.19 16.12 -17.03
C GLY A 380 -14.10 15.75 -18.05
N GLY A 381 -13.53 16.73 -18.73
CA GLY A 381 -12.50 16.53 -19.76
C GLY A 381 -12.15 17.83 -20.48
N PRO A 382 -11.18 17.80 -21.41
CA PRO A 382 -10.83 18.94 -22.26
C PRO A 382 -11.89 19.22 -23.33
N MET A 383 -11.68 20.26 -24.14
CA MET A 383 -12.51 20.54 -25.32
C MET A 383 -12.45 19.37 -26.35
N PRO A 384 -13.56 18.69 -26.66
CA PRO A 384 -13.57 17.52 -27.54
C PRO A 384 -13.10 17.83 -28.97
N GLY A 385 -12.50 16.82 -29.62
CA GLY A 385 -12.04 16.90 -31.01
C GLY A 385 -10.81 17.77 -31.26
N ARG A 386 -10.20 18.35 -30.21
CA ARG A 386 -9.01 19.22 -30.29
C ARG A 386 -7.68 18.50 -30.05
N PHE A 387 -7.74 17.33 -29.42
CA PHE A 387 -6.59 16.47 -29.15
C PHE A 387 -6.86 15.08 -29.74
N ASP A 388 -5.90 14.49 -30.44
CA ASP A 388 -5.97 13.07 -30.84
C ASP A 388 -6.10 12.15 -29.61
N GLU A 389 -5.52 12.58 -28.49
CA GLU A 389 -5.59 11.96 -27.16
C GLU A 389 -6.82 12.43 -26.33
N GLY A 390 -7.82 13.08 -26.94
CA GLY A 390 -8.96 13.67 -26.23
C GLY A 390 -9.78 12.69 -25.38
N ASN A 391 -9.91 11.44 -25.84
CA ASN A 391 -10.51 10.36 -25.06
C ASN A 391 -9.69 10.00 -23.82
N THR A 392 -8.37 10.03 -23.91
CA THR A 392 -7.41 9.69 -22.84
C THR A 392 -7.04 10.89 -21.96
N MET A 393 -7.85 11.96 -21.95
CA MET A 393 -7.68 13.12 -21.06
C MET A 393 -8.92 13.39 -20.18
N ASN A 394 -9.95 12.55 -20.24
CA ASN A 394 -11.18 12.72 -19.46
C ASN A 394 -11.01 12.28 -18.00
N PHE A 395 -11.71 12.95 -17.10
CA PHE A 395 -11.74 12.62 -15.68
C PHE A 395 -12.65 11.42 -15.38
N ARG A 396 -12.26 10.60 -14.39
CA ARG A 396 -13.08 9.48 -13.90
C ARG A 396 -13.35 9.59 -12.40
N GLY A 397 -14.61 9.68 -11.99
CA GLY A 397 -15.01 9.87 -10.59
C GLY A 397 -16.24 10.77 -10.43
N THR A 398 -16.60 11.08 -9.18
CA THR A 398 -17.71 11.99 -8.87
C THR A 398 -17.26 13.42 -8.61
N VAL A 399 -18.10 14.38 -8.98
CA VAL A 399 -17.93 15.83 -8.76
C VAL A 399 -19.20 16.38 -8.12
N ASP A 400 -19.07 17.25 -7.12
CA ASP A 400 -20.18 17.97 -6.49
C ASP A 400 -19.78 19.42 -6.14
N GLU A 401 -20.80 20.26 -5.89
CA GLU A 401 -20.72 21.63 -5.38
C GLU A 401 -19.67 22.57 -6.02
N LEU A 402 -19.34 22.39 -7.31
CA LEU A 402 -18.39 23.28 -8.01
C LEU A 402 -18.96 24.70 -8.09
N GLN A 403 -18.20 25.67 -7.60
CA GLN A 403 -18.58 27.08 -7.55
C GLN A 403 -17.50 27.99 -8.12
N LEU A 404 -17.92 29.05 -8.80
CA LEU A 404 -17.04 30.04 -9.42
C LEU A 404 -17.52 31.46 -9.08
N TRP A 405 -16.61 32.27 -8.53
CA TRP A 405 -16.80 33.69 -8.21
C TRP A 405 -15.95 34.54 -9.17
N SER A 406 -16.41 35.76 -9.50
CA SER A 406 -15.62 36.78 -10.21
C SER A 406 -14.82 37.70 -9.27
N THR A 407 -14.58 37.24 -8.04
CA THR A 407 -13.79 37.90 -7.02
C THR A 407 -12.80 36.89 -6.45
N PHE A 408 -11.65 37.36 -5.97
CA PHE A 408 -10.85 36.53 -5.05
C PHE A 408 -11.63 36.35 -3.74
N GLN A 409 -11.29 35.30 -3.00
CA GLN A 409 -11.76 35.03 -1.63
C GLN A 409 -10.54 34.79 -0.73
N GLU A 410 -10.68 35.10 0.56
CA GLU A 410 -9.59 34.94 1.53
C GLU A 410 -9.50 33.51 2.09
N TYR A 411 -8.36 33.17 2.71
CA TYR A 411 -8.07 31.82 3.22
C TYR A 411 -9.18 31.26 4.13
N ASP A 412 -9.68 32.09 5.05
CA ASP A 412 -10.78 31.73 5.95
C ASP A 412 -12.09 31.35 5.25
N PHE A 413 -12.34 31.87 4.04
CA PHE A 413 -13.52 31.49 3.27
C PHE A 413 -13.34 30.12 2.62
N ILE A 414 -12.18 29.89 1.99
CA ILE A 414 -11.83 28.59 1.39
C ILE A 414 -11.90 27.48 2.45
N ARG A 415 -11.30 27.73 3.62
CA ARG A 415 -11.25 26.83 4.78
C ARG A 415 -12.64 26.49 5.34
N LYS A 416 -13.58 27.45 5.37
CA LYS A 416 -14.97 27.21 5.82
C LYS A 416 -15.76 26.34 4.84
N MET A 417 -15.56 26.50 3.53
CA MET A 417 -16.21 25.64 2.53
C MET A 417 -15.64 24.23 2.50
N ALA A 418 -14.32 24.09 2.68
CA ALA A 418 -13.63 22.80 2.73
C ALA A 418 -14.05 21.91 3.92
N THR A 419 -14.69 22.50 4.93
CA THR A 419 -15.12 21.83 6.18
C THR A 419 -16.63 21.61 6.26
N GLY A 420 -17.36 21.84 5.15
CA GLY A 420 -18.82 21.66 5.09
C GLY A 420 -19.61 22.64 5.98
N ARG A 421 -18.96 23.69 6.50
CA ARG A 421 -19.61 24.72 7.34
C ARG A 421 -20.42 25.65 6.44
N ASN A 422 -21.73 25.37 6.32
CA ASN A 422 -22.68 26.11 5.51
C ASN A 422 -22.53 27.64 5.65
N VAL A 423 -22.10 28.30 4.58
CA VAL A 423 -21.96 29.78 4.49
C VAL A 423 -23.31 30.51 4.70
N GLN A 424 -24.44 29.79 4.67
CA GLN A 424 -25.76 30.33 5.01
C GLN A 424 -25.96 30.67 6.49
N GLU A 425 -25.12 30.19 7.42
CA GLU A 425 -25.31 30.51 8.85
C GLU A 425 -25.07 32.00 9.16
N THR A 426 -24.28 32.71 8.33
CA THR A 426 -24.09 34.16 8.43
C THR A 426 -25.28 35.02 7.97
N ASP A 427 -26.20 34.49 7.17
CA ASP A 427 -27.36 35.27 6.67
C ASP A 427 -28.54 35.28 7.67
N ASN A 428 -28.72 34.22 8.46
CA ASN A 428 -29.88 34.10 9.36
C ASN A 428 -29.82 35.03 10.59
N ASN A 429 -28.61 35.42 11.06
CA ASN A 429 -28.46 36.27 12.25
C ASN A 429 -28.76 37.76 12.01
N ASN A 430 -28.88 38.23 10.76
CA ASN A 430 -29.13 39.65 10.45
C ASN A 430 -30.61 40.05 10.36
N ASN A 431 -31.56 39.11 10.38
CA ASN A 431 -32.99 39.41 10.21
C ASN A 431 -33.72 39.94 11.47
N ASN A 432 -33.00 40.22 12.56
CA ASN A 432 -33.58 40.70 13.83
C ASN A 432 -32.96 42.02 14.34
N ASN A 433 -32.83 43.05 13.50
CA ASN A 433 -32.61 44.43 13.97
C ASN A 433 -33.17 45.52 13.03
N ASN A 434 -34.49 45.60 12.92
CA ASN A 434 -35.16 46.77 12.32
C ASN A 434 -35.08 47.98 13.27
N ASN A 435 -34.00 48.78 13.20
CA ASN A 435 -33.98 50.14 13.74
C ASN A 435 -32.88 51.05 13.14
N ASN A 436 -33.32 51.93 12.23
CA ASN A 436 -32.82 53.30 11.95
C ASN A 436 -31.31 53.66 12.05
N ASN A 437 -30.79 54.13 10.92
CA ASN A 437 -29.82 55.22 10.77
C ASN A 437 -28.47 55.13 11.52
N ASN A 438 -27.40 54.85 10.77
CA ASN A 438 -26.32 55.84 10.62
C ASN A 438 -25.44 55.56 9.40
N ASN A 439 -24.92 56.63 8.78
CA ASN A 439 -23.87 56.52 7.77
C ASN A 439 -22.54 56.19 8.47
N ASN A 440 -21.86 55.13 8.04
CA ASN A 440 -20.42 54.95 8.26
C ASN A 440 -19.82 54.14 7.11
N ASN A 441 -18.62 54.53 6.67
CA ASN A 441 -17.91 53.83 5.61
C ASN A 441 -17.26 52.56 6.17
N ASN A 442 -17.94 51.42 6.08
CA ASN A 442 -17.30 50.12 6.27
C ASN A 442 -16.64 49.68 4.95
N PRO A 443 -15.48 49.00 4.96
CA PRO A 443 -14.98 48.35 3.75
C PRO A 443 -16.03 47.40 3.19
N GLN A 444 -16.14 47.33 1.86
CA GLN A 444 -17.07 46.38 1.23
C GLN A 444 -16.59 44.96 1.53
N HIS A 445 -17.37 44.21 2.31
CA HIS A 445 -17.22 42.75 2.32
C HIS A 445 -17.35 42.24 0.88
N PRO A 446 -16.48 41.33 0.41
CA PRO A 446 -16.61 40.75 -0.92
C PRO A 446 -17.97 40.06 -1.04
N THR A 447 -18.57 40.16 -2.23
CA THR A 447 -19.90 39.58 -2.49
C THR A 447 -19.88 38.08 -2.27
N THR A 448 -20.59 37.61 -1.23
CA THR A 448 -20.64 36.20 -0.81
C THR A 448 -21.31 35.29 -1.84
N THR A 449 -22.14 35.85 -2.72
CA THR A 449 -22.86 35.11 -3.76
C THR A 449 -21.93 34.67 -4.91
N PRO A 450 -21.79 33.35 -5.20
CA PRO A 450 -21.08 32.87 -6.39
C PRO A 450 -21.78 33.32 -7.68
N VAL A 451 -20.98 33.54 -8.73
CA VAL A 451 -21.46 33.91 -10.07
C VAL A 451 -22.01 32.68 -10.80
N LEU A 452 -21.45 31.51 -10.50
CA LEU A 452 -21.93 30.22 -10.98
C LEU A 452 -21.86 29.17 -9.87
N ILE A 453 -22.97 28.48 -9.64
CA ILE A 453 -23.01 27.22 -8.90
C ILE A 453 -23.28 26.11 -9.92
N ILE A 454 -22.52 25.02 -9.83
CA ILE A 454 -22.80 23.76 -10.53
C ILE A 454 -23.24 22.75 -9.47
N ASN A 455 -24.52 22.43 -9.47
CA ASN A 455 -25.10 21.27 -8.82
C ASN A 455 -26.06 20.60 -9.82
N ALA A 456 -26.50 19.37 -9.55
CA ALA A 456 -27.41 18.65 -10.45
C ALA A 456 -28.71 19.42 -10.80
N GLN A 457 -29.14 20.37 -9.97
CA GLN A 457 -30.35 21.17 -10.18
C GLN A 457 -30.18 22.25 -11.27
N LEU A 458 -28.95 22.73 -11.50
CA LEU A 458 -28.63 23.80 -12.46
C LEU A 458 -28.18 23.30 -13.84
N MET A 459 -28.28 21.99 -14.09
CA MET A 459 -27.85 21.33 -15.33
C MET A 459 -28.53 21.81 -16.61
N ALA A 460 -29.69 22.49 -16.52
CA ALA A 460 -30.29 23.17 -17.66
C ALA A 460 -29.38 24.25 -18.30
N LYS A 461 -28.38 24.77 -17.56
CA LYS A 461 -27.34 25.69 -18.06
C LYS A 461 -26.18 24.99 -18.78
N TRP A 462 -26.11 23.67 -18.74
CA TRP A 462 -25.03 22.85 -19.29
C TRP A 462 -25.53 22.03 -20.48
N LYS A 463 -24.61 21.60 -21.35
CA LYS A 463 -24.87 20.64 -22.44
C LYS A 463 -23.67 19.70 -22.58
N PRO A 464 -23.88 18.44 -23.01
CA PRO A 464 -22.79 17.63 -23.55
C PRO A 464 -22.02 18.40 -24.63
N ALA A 465 -20.69 18.31 -24.60
CA ALA A 465 -19.81 18.83 -25.63
C ALA A 465 -19.51 17.77 -26.72
N GLY A 466 -19.66 16.48 -26.37
CA GLY A 466 -19.70 15.34 -27.30
C GLY A 466 -21.07 14.64 -27.28
N ASP A 467 -21.15 13.43 -27.85
CA ASP A 467 -22.40 12.68 -28.04
C ASP A 467 -23.03 12.13 -26.75
N PHE A 468 -22.27 12.03 -25.66
CA PHE A 468 -22.69 11.37 -24.41
C PHE A 468 -22.78 12.34 -23.22
N ALA A 469 -23.78 12.13 -22.37
CA ALA A 469 -23.95 12.86 -21.11
C ALA A 469 -23.34 12.09 -19.92
N PRO A 470 -22.83 12.80 -18.89
CA PRO A 470 -22.41 12.18 -17.63
C PRO A 470 -23.61 11.66 -16.83
N LYS A 471 -23.35 10.76 -15.88
CA LYS A 471 -24.38 10.13 -15.05
C LYS A 471 -24.64 10.98 -13.81
N PHE A 472 -25.91 11.14 -13.41
CA PHE A 472 -26.25 11.74 -12.12
C PHE A 472 -26.30 10.66 -11.03
N VAL A 473 -25.78 10.99 -9.85
CA VAL A 473 -25.71 10.07 -8.72
C VAL A 473 -26.14 10.76 -7.42
N PRO A 474 -26.59 10.00 -6.40
CA PRO A 474 -26.66 10.50 -5.03
C PRO A 474 -25.27 10.99 -4.58
N SER A 475 -25.24 12.07 -3.80
CA SER A 475 -24.01 12.51 -3.14
C SER A 475 -23.97 11.99 -1.72
N ASP A 476 -22.80 11.49 -1.32
CA ASP A 476 -22.43 11.10 0.04
C ASP A 476 -21.47 12.11 0.68
N LEU A 477 -21.32 13.31 0.10
CA LEU A 477 -20.51 14.40 0.69
C LEU A 477 -21.02 14.83 2.08
N ASP A 478 -22.35 14.85 2.30
CA ASP A 478 -22.93 15.12 3.63
C ASP A 478 -22.52 14.05 4.68
N VAL A 479 -22.19 12.83 4.24
CA VAL A 479 -21.72 11.73 5.11
C VAL A 479 -20.23 11.86 5.41
N PHE A 480 -19.44 12.29 4.42
CA PHE A 480 -17.98 12.45 4.52
C PHE A 480 -17.57 13.32 5.73
N PHE A 481 -18.24 14.46 5.95
CA PHE A 481 -18.00 15.34 7.11
C PHE A 481 -18.33 14.74 8.50
N ASN A 482 -18.99 13.58 8.55
CA ASN A 482 -19.28 12.85 9.79
C ASN A 482 -18.46 11.54 9.89
N THR A 483 -17.53 11.30 8.94
CA THR A 483 -16.75 10.06 8.83
C THR A 483 -15.32 10.26 9.29
N TYR A 484 -14.90 9.51 10.32
CA TYR A 484 -13.49 9.40 10.71
C TYR A 484 -12.86 8.18 10.02
N GLN A 485 -12.04 8.45 9.00
CA GLN A 485 -11.36 7.43 8.20
C GLN A 485 -9.84 7.59 8.33
N LEU A 486 -9.22 6.71 9.11
CA LEU A 486 -7.78 6.46 9.02
C LEU A 486 -7.41 6.04 7.59
N LEU A 487 -6.34 6.60 7.05
CA LEU A 487 -5.65 6.06 5.88
C LEU A 487 -4.27 5.58 6.30
N VAL A 488 -3.84 4.45 5.76
CA VAL A 488 -2.45 4.03 5.94
C VAL A 488 -1.58 4.93 5.07
N HIS A 489 -0.70 5.70 5.70
CA HIS A 489 0.29 6.55 5.03
C HIS A 489 1.24 5.71 4.16
N ALA A 490 1.94 6.33 3.22
CA ALA A 490 2.69 5.64 2.15
C ALA A 490 3.69 4.55 2.61
N CYS A 491 4.21 4.64 3.84
CA CYS A 491 5.21 3.70 4.38
C CYS A 491 4.61 2.65 5.33
N GLY A 492 3.37 2.87 5.79
CA GLY A 492 2.66 1.94 6.68
C GLY A 492 2.10 0.74 5.91
N GLN A 493 1.82 -0.35 6.63
CA GLN A 493 1.30 -1.59 6.06
C GLN A 493 -0.15 -1.86 6.50
N THR A 494 -0.52 -1.44 7.72
CA THR A 494 -1.90 -1.50 8.23
C THR A 494 -2.24 -0.28 9.10
N VAL A 495 -3.50 -0.20 9.55
CA VAL A 495 -3.94 0.85 10.50
C VAL A 495 -3.22 0.83 11.85
N CYS A 496 -2.53 -0.26 12.20
CA CYS A 496 -1.68 -0.31 13.39
C CYS A 496 -0.37 0.49 13.26
N ASP A 497 -0.01 0.93 12.05
CA ASP A 497 1.16 1.77 11.81
C ASP A 497 0.83 3.26 11.73
N HIS A 498 -0.46 3.63 11.80
CA HIS A 498 -0.90 5.04 11.77
C HIS A 498 -0.51 5.76 13.08
N PRO A 499 0.09 6.97 13.04
CA PRO A 499 0.54 7.69 14.24
C PRO A 499 -0.52 7.77 15.34
N ASP A 500 -1.74 8.18 15.00
CA ASP A 500 -2.94 8.15 15.84
C ASP A 500 -3.15 6.88 16.66
N VAL A 501 -3.02 5.72 16.02
CA VAL A 501 -3.27 4.42 16.64
C VAL A 501 -2.10 4.06 17.54
N VAL A 502 -0.86 4.28 17.09
CA VAL A 502 0.35 4.03 17.88
C VAL A 502 0.39 4.92 19.12
N ARG A 503 0.11 6.22 18.99
CA ARG A 503 0.02 7.16 20.13
C ARG A 503 -1.15 6.84 21.05
N SER A 504 -2.32 6.44 20.51
CA SER A 504 -3.47 6.04 21.33
C SER A 504 -3.17 4.77 22.16
N TYR A 505 -2.58 3.74 21.56
CA TYR A 505 -2.14 2.54 22.29
C TYR A 505 -1.00 2.86 23.27
N SER A 506 -0.04 3.71 22.91
CA SER A 506 1.04 4.14 23.81
C SER A 506 0.50 4.83 25.07
N ALA A 507 -0.36 5.83 24.91
CA ALA A 507 -0.90 6.62 26.02
C ALA A 507 -1.88 5.84 26.92
N ASN A 508 -2.73 4.98 26.34
CA ASN A 508 -3.88 4.42 27.05
C ASN A 508 -3.68 2.93 27.41
N TRP A 509 -3.56 2.66 28.72
CA TRP A 509 -3.36 1.31 29.25
C TRP A 509 -4.57 0.38 29.02
N GLU A 510 -5.77 0.95 28.83
CA GLU A 510 -7.02 0.23 28.53
C GLU A 510 -6.92 -0.62 27.25
N LEU A 511 -6.09 -0.19 26.27
CA LEU A 511 -5.82 -0.91 25.02
C LEU A 511 -4.68 -1.94 25.19
N ARG A 512 -3.81 -1.72 26.18
CA ARG A 512 -2.65 -2.57 26.52
C ARG A 512 -2.90 -3.48 27.73
N GLN A 513 -4.15 -3.96 27.87
CA GLN A 513 -4.52 -4.99 28.84
C GLN A 513 -3.76 -6.31 28.60
N SER A 514 -3.78 -7.22 29.59
CA SER A 514 -3.02 -8.47 29.50
C SER A 514 -3.58 -9.43 28.46
N LYS A 515 -2.67 -9.94 27.62
CA LYS A 515 -2.97 -10.84 26.50
C LYS A 515 -2.22 -12.17 26.70
N VAL A 516 -2.89 -13.29 26.42
CA VAL A 516 -2.34 -14.65 26.50
C VAL A 516 -2.42 -15.28 25.12
N VAL A 517 -1.26 -15.49 24.47
CA VAL A 517 -1.17 -15.82 23.05
C VAL A 517 -0.57 -17.23 22.87
N ARG A 518 -1.20 -18.05 22.04
CA ARG A 518 -0.82 -19.45 21.78
C ARG A 518 0.28 -19.53 20.73
N TYR A 519 1.29 -20.37 20.97
CA TYR A 519 2.33 -20.69 19.98
C TYR A 519 2.77 -22.16 20.03
N LYS A 520 3.20 -22.71 18.89
CA LYS A 520 3.50 -24.14 18.66
C LYS A 520 4.95 -24.33 18.21
N VAL A 521 5.75 -25.04 19.00
CA VAL A 521 7.12 -25.45 18.63
C VAL A 521 7.08 -26.78 17.89
N ILE A 522 7.42 -26.79 16.60
CA ILE A 522 7.41 -27.97 15.73
C ILE A 522 8.79 -28.62 15.75
N ASN A 523 8.91 -29.75 16.45
CA ASN A 523 10.17 -30.45 16.69
C ASN A 523 10.17 -31.82 15.99
N ILE A 524 10.92 -31.96 14.89
CA ILE A 524 11.01 -33.24 14.17
C ILE A 524 11.81 -34.24 15.02
N VAL A 525 11.20 -35.36 15.39
CA VAL A 525 11.82 -36.43 16.17
C VAL A 525 12.39 -37.53 15.27
N ASP A 526 13.46 -38.17 15.75
CA ASP A 526 14.02 -39.37 15.14
C ASP A 526 13.17 -40.60 15.51
N ASN A 527 12.72 -41.36 14.50
CA ASN A 527 11.80 -42.49 14.67
C ASN A 527 12.38 -43.65 15.49
N SER A 528 13.70 -43.73 15.70
CA SER A 528 14.38 -44.81 16.42
C SER A 528 14.79 -44.44 17.84
N THR A 529 15.06 -43.15 18.10
CA THR A 529 15.55 -42.66 19.40
C THR A 529 14.58 -41.72 20.12
N GLY A 530 13.50 -41.26 19.46
CA GLY A 530 12.53 -40.31 20.00
C GLY A 530 13.06 -38.89 20.22
N LYS A 531 14.34 -38.63 19.96
CA LYS A 531 14.99 -37.34 20.19
C LYS A 531 14.60 -36.33 19.11
N GLY A 532 14.22 -35.13 19.49
CA GLY A 532 13.98 -34.00 18.58
C GLY A 532 15.23 -33.52 17.83
N ILE A 533 15.05 -32.57 16.91
CA ILE A 533 16.14 -31.71 16.39
C ILE A 533 16.71 -30.88 17.55
N VAL A 534 15.82 -30.30 18.35
CA VAL A 534 16.13 -29.55 19.58
C VAL A 534 15.73 -30.39 20.80
N SER A 535 16.46 -30.27 21.91
CA SER A 535 16.11 -30.93 23.18
C SER A 535 14.99 -30.18 23.90
N ASP A 536 14.11 -30.91 24.60
CA ASP A 536 13.00 -30.30 25.35
C ASP A 536 13.52 -29.26 26.37
N ARG A 537 14.69 -29.48 26.98
CA ARG A 537 15.34 -28.51 27.87
C ARG A 537 15.75 -27.19 27.20
N LYS A 538 16.14 -27.21 25.92
CA LYS A 538 16.39 -25.97 25.16
C LYS A 538 15.08 -25.22 24.87
N ILE A 539 14.00 -25.96 24.62
CA ILE A 539 12.66 -25.40 24.39
C ILE A 539 12.16 -24.71 25.67
N GLU A 540 12.31 -25.34 26.84
CA GLU A 540 12.02 -24.72 28.15
C GLU A 540 12.81 -23.42 28.39
N LEU A 541 14.13 -23.44 28.15
CA LEU A 541 15.00 -22.27 28.36
C LEU A 541 14.64 -21.10 27.44
N GLN A 542 14.36 -21.39 26.16
CA GLN A 542 13.93 -20.40 25.19
C GLN A 542 12.55 -19.82 25.53
N HIS A 543 11.60 -20.67 25.94
CA HIS A 543 10.28 -20.25 26.41
C HIS A 543 10.35 -19.35 27.65
N GLY A 544 11.25 -19.67 28.59
CA GLY A 544 11.52 -18.84 29.77
C GLY A 544 12.01 -17.44 29.40
N SER A 545 13.07 -17.35 28.60
CA SER A 545 13.60 -16.05 28.12
C SER A 545 12.56 -15.26 27.33
N LEU A 546 11.84 -15.89 26.40
CA LEU A 546 10.76 -15.27 25.62
C LEU A 546 9.66 -14.70 26.53
N SER A 547 9.16 -15.52 27.46
CA SER A 547 8.09 -15.10 28.37
C SER A 547 8.52 -13.97 29.30
N SER A 548 9.78 -13.97 29.79
CA SER A 548 10.32 -12.88 30.59
C SER A 548 10.45 -11.56 29.81
N ALA A 549 10.82 -11.62 28.52
CA ALA A 549 10.96 -10.43 27.69
C ALA A 549 9.61 -9.74 27.37
N PHE A 550 8.56 -10.53 27.14
CA PHE A 550 7.23 -10.01 26.80
C PHE A 550 6.34 -9.70 28.02
N ALA A 551 6.49 -10.40 29.15
CA ALA A 551 5.60 -10.23 30.31
C ALA A 551 5.64 -8.82 30.93
N LYS A 552 6.76 -8.11 30.84
CA LYS A 552 6.86 -6.68 31.24
C LYS A 552 5.98 -5.74 30.42
N TYR A 553 5.48 -6.21 29.27
CA TYR A 553 4.59 -5.51 28.35
C TYR A 553 3.19 -6.15 28.31
N ASN A 554 2.74 -6.77 29.41
CA ASN A 554 1.41 -7.41 29.53
C ASN A 554 1.10 -8.58 28.57
N ILE A 555 2.00 -8.89 27.62
CA ILE A 555 1.90 -9.99 26.66
C ILE A 555 2.53 -11.26 27.27
N THR A 556 1.79 -12.37 27.25
CA THR A 556 2.22 -13.66 27.81
C THR A 556 1.94 -14.79 26.82
N TRP A 557 2.72 -15.87 26.90
CA TRP A 557 2.75 -16.90 25.87
C TRP A 557 2.37 -18.28 26.42
N GLN A 558 1.44 -18.96 25.75
CA GLN A 558 1.12 -20.37 26.00
C GLN A 558 1.78 -21.24 24.92
N MET A 559 2.77 -22.05 25.33
CA MET A 559 3.51 -22.93 24.44
C MET A 559 2.87 -24.32 24.34
N GLU A 560 2.75 -24.82 23.11
CA GLU A 560 2.53 -26.23 22.76
C GLU A 560 3.77 -26.78 22.04
N VAL A 561 4.08 -28.07 22.17
CA VAL A 561 5.21 -28.72 21.48
C VAL A 561 4.72 -29.86 20.60
N VAL A 562 4.74 -29.65 19.29
CA VAL A 562 4.28 -30.60 18.27
C VAL A 562 5.47 -31.46 17.82
N LYS A 563 5.41 -32.78 18.06
CA LYS A 563 6.50 -33.72 17.75
C LYS A 563 6.18 -34.56 16.50
N ILE A 564 6.93 -34.38 15.42
CA ILE A 564 6.67 -35.01 14.11
C ILE A 564 7.76 -36.04 13.77
N ALA A 565 7.39 -37.29 13.47
CA ALA A 565 8.34 -38.39 13.26
C ALA A 565 8.76 -38.56 11.79
N ASN A 566 9.68 -37.72 11.29
CA ASN A 566 10.15 -37.75 9.90
C ASN A 566 11.68 -37.67 9.76
N ALA A 567 12.34 -38.83 9.81
CA ALA A 567 13.79 -38.96 9.71
C ALA A 567 14.42 -38.58 8.34
N ASN A 568 13.65 -38.50 7.25
CA ASN A 568 14.15 -37.96 5.98
C ASN A 568 14.11 -36.42 5.99
N LEU A 569 12.98 -35.82 6.38
CA LEU A 569 12.79 -34.37 6.42
C LEU A 569 13.81 -33.68 7.34
N ARG A 570 14.12 -34.32 8.48
CA ARG A 570 15.17 -33.90 9.43
C ARG A 570 16.57 -33.70 8.82
N LYS A 571 16.87 -34.34 7.69
CA LYS A 571 18.19 -34.28 7.03
C LYS A 571 18.25 -33.33 5.84
N LYS A 572 17.12 -32.76 5.43
CA LYS A 572 17.05 -31.85 4.29
C LYS A 572 17.47 -30.44 4.70
N LYS A 573 18.20 -29.76 3.81
CA LYS A 573 18.55 -28.35 3.94
C LYS A 573 17.60 -27.48 3.11
N ILE A 574 17.27 -26.30 3.64
CA ILE A 574 16.52 -25.30 2.89
C ILE A 574 17.46 -24.58 1.94
N ILE A 575 17.05 -24.49 0.68
CA ILE A 575 17.59 -23.52 -0.28
C ILE A 575 16.55 -22.40 -0.38
N PHE A 576 16.99 -21.16 -0.20
CA PHE A 576 16.13 -19.99 -0.39
C PHE A 576 15.99 -19.68 -1.88
N GLY A 577 14.80 -19.29 -2.34
CA GLY A 577 14.55 -18.95 -3.73
C GLY A 577 14.44 -20.11 -4.73
N CYS A 578 14.83 -21.35 -4.38
CA CYS A 578 14.84 -22.47 -5.32
C CYS A 578 13.68 -23.45 -5.08
N ASP A 579 12.78 -23.62 -6.06
CA ASP A 579 11.83 -24.74 -6.10
C ASP A 579 12.40 -25.98 -6.79
N SER A 580 11.94 -27.15 -6.36
CA SER A 580 12.35 -28.43 -6.93
C SER A 580 11.99 -28.64 -8.40
N SER A 581 11.01 -27.92 -8.97
CA SER A 581 10.68 -28.05 -10.40
C SER A 581 11.66 -27.35 -11.34
N LYS A 582 12.54 -26.48 -10.82
CA LYS A 582 13.52 -25.71 -11.61
C LYS A 582 14.75 -26.54 -11.97
N ILE A 583 15.23 -27.34 -11.02
CA ILE A 583 16.46 -28.13 -11.12
C ILE A 583 16.40 -29.12 -12.28
N GLY A 584 17.15 -28.84 -13.35
CA GLY A 584 17.18 -29.65 -14.56
C GLY A 584 16.11 -29.30 -15.62
N ASN A 585 15.55 -28.09 -15.60
CA ASN A 585 14.52 -27.63 -16.55
C ASN A 585 15.06 -27.13 -17.91
N LYS A 586 16.39 -27.07 -18.09
CA LYS A 586 17.14 -26.52 -19.25
C LYS A 586 17.21 -24.99 -19.35
N GLN A 587 17.02 -24.29 -18.24
CA GLN A 587 17.25 -22.86 -18.04
C GLN A 587 18.13 -22.70 -16.80
N CYS A 588 18.99 -21.68 -16.75
CA CYS A 588 19.79 -21.42 -15.56
C CYS A 588 19.01 -20.54 -14.58
N ASP A 589 18.35 -21.16 -13.61
CA ASP A 589 17.72 -20.49 -12.49
C ASP A 589 18.79 -20.18 -11.42
N LEU A 590 19.16 -18.89 -11.31
CA LEU A 590 20.29 -18.42 -10.49
C LEU A 590 20.10 -18.73 -8.99
N GLU A 591 18.85 -18.72 -8.53
CA GLU A 591 18.42 -19.19 -7.20
C GLU A 591 18.80 -20.66 -6.92
N CYS A 592 18.78 -21.51 -7.94
CA CYS A 592 19.06 -22.93 -7.86
C CYS A 592 20.52 -23.27 -8.17
N ARG A 593 21.36 -22.27 -8.49
CA ARG A 593 22.81 -22.40 -8.77
C ARG A 593 23.63 -22.66 -7.50
N HIS A 594 23.45 -23.84 -6.91
CA HIS A 594 24.14 -24.26 -5.69
C HIS A 594 24.81 -25.65 -5.87
N PRO A 595 25.97 -25.95 -5.24
CA PRO A 595 26.59 -27.28 -5.37
C PRO A 595 25.72 -28.44 -4.90
N ILE A 596 24.78 -28.21 -3.97
CA ILE A 596 23.87 -29.23 -3.43
C ILE A 596 22.75 -29.65 -4.41
N THR A 597 22.51 -28.85 -5.45
CA THR A 597 21.57 -29.11 -6.56
C THR A 597 22.31 -29.44 -7.86
N GLY A 598 23.63 -29.57 -7.81
CA GLY A 598 24.48 -29.77 -8.99
C GLY A 598 24.50 -28.57 -9.94
N ASN A 599 24.56 -27.34 -9.41
CA ASN A 599 24.45 -26.10 -10.18
C ASN A 599 23.20 -26.09 -11.07
N ASP A 600 22.03 -26.20 -10.42
CA ASP A 600 20.73 -26.25 -11.08
C ASP A 600 20.58 -27.45 -12.04
N GLY A 601 20.93 -28.65 -11.57
CA GLY A 601 20.88 -29.87 -12.38
C GLY A 601 21.86 -29.88 -13.57
N GLY A 602 22.83 -28.96 -13.60
CA GLY A 602 23.79 -28.72 -14.67
C GLY A 602 23.44 -27.55 -15.59
N ASP A 603 22.23 -26.98 -15.49
CA ASP A 603 21.76 -25.98 -16.47
C ASP A 603 22.45 -24.62 -16.34
N CYS A 604 23.08 -24.34 -15.19
CA CYS A 604 23.91 -23.15 -14.95
C CYS A 604 25.42 -23.31 -15.22
N ASP A 605 25.85 -24.45 -15.79
CA ASP A 605 27.26 -24.70 -16.09
C ASP A 605 27.57 -24.47 -17.58
N GLU A 606 28.24 -23.33 -17.87
CA GLU A 606 28.59 -22.82 -19.22
C GLU A 606 29.36 -23.81 -20.12
N LEU A 607 29.88 -24.91 -19.56
CA LEU A 607 30.75 -25.88 -20.23
C LEU A 607 30.29 -27.32 -19.99
N MET A 608 29.13 -27.67 -20.56
CA MET A 608 28.64 -29.05 -20.80
C MET A 608 29.54 -29.85 -21.79
N LEU A 609 30.85 -29.87 -21.53
CA LEU A 609 31.87 -30.55 -22.33
C LEU A 609 32.13 -31.99 -21.86
N VAL A 610 31.81 -32.32 -20.61
CA VAL A 610 32.00 -33.66 -20.04
C VAL A 610 30.81 -34.55 -20.40
N ARG A 611 30.95 -35.34 -21.47
CA ARG A 611 29.92 -36.30 -21.87
C ARG A 611 30.03 -37.59 -21.07
N CYS A 612 29.00 -37.87 -20.25
CA CYS A 612 28.77 -39.18 -19.66
C CYS A 612 29.03 -40.31 -20.67
N GLN A 613 29.87 -41.27 -20.28
CA GLN A 613 30.25 -42.37 -21.16
C GLN A 613 29.22 -43.50 -21.02
N ARG A 614 28.85 -44.17 -22.12
CA ARG A 614 27.88 -45.30 -22.12
C ARG A 614 28.27 -46.52 -21.24
N ARG A 615 29.47 -46.52 -20.66
CA ARG A 615 29.97 -47.53 -19.70
C ARG A 615 29.92 -47.08 -18.23
N MET A 616 29.46 -45.85 -17.99
CA MET A 616 29.33 -45.24 -16.66
C MET A 616 27.85 -45.27 -16.24
N LEU A 617 26.97 -44.81 -17.13
CA LEU A 617 25.51 -45.02 -17.09
C LEU A 617 25.08 -46.38 -16.50
N GLY A 618 24.61 -46.38 -15.25
CA GLY A 618 24.04 -47.55 -14.58
C GLY A 618 25.04 -48.71 -14.37
N ASN A 619 26.25 -48.40 -13.89
CA ASN A 619 27.32 -49.39 -13.70
C ASN A 619 27.40 -50.01 -12.28
N GLY A 620 26.49 -49.64 -11.38
CA GLY A 620 26.49 -49.98 -9.95
C GLY A 620 27.14 -48.91 -9.05
N ARG A 621 27.45 -47.73 -9.57
CA ARG A 621 28.13 -46.62 -8.88
C ARG A 621 27.74 -45.30 -9.52
N CYS A 622 27.16 -44.41 -8.72
CA CYS A 622 26.98 -43.00 -9.06
C CYS A 622 28.27 -42.34 -9.58
N ASP A 623 28.36 -42.12 -10.88
CA ASP A 623 29.41 -41.37 -11.54
C ASP A 623 28.91 -39.94 -11.83
N THR A 624 29.59 -38.94 -11.25
CA THR A 624 29.13 -37.53 -11.29
C THR A 624 29.03 -36.95 -12.71
N GLU A 625 29.77 -37.50 -13.67
CA GLU A 625 29.68 -37.14 -15.10
C GLU A 625 28.34 -37.54 -15.74
N CYS A 626 27.58 -38.42 -15.08
CA CYS A 626 26.29 -38.97 -15.52
C CYS A 626 25.12 -38.53 -14.62
N ASN A 627 25.38 -37.71 -13.60
CA ASN A 627 24.38 -37.25 -12.63
C ASN A 627 23.60 -36.02 -13.14
N PHE A 628 22.95 -36.15 -14.30
CA PHE A 628 22.20 -35.06 -14.97
C PHE A 628 20.81 -35.56 -15.43
N PRO A 629 19.84 -34.66 -15.70
CA PRO A 629 18.49 -35.04 -16.16
C PRO A 629 18.51 -35.89 -17.43
N GLU A 630 19.39 -35.57 -18.39
CA GLU A 630 19.49 -36.26 -19.67
C GLU A 630 19.92 -37.73 -19.56
N TYR A 631 20.56 -38.10 -18.44
CA TYR A 631 21.01 -39.45 -18.11
C TYR A 631 20.16 -40.09 -16.98
N SER A 632 19.04 -39.44 -16.62
CA SER A 632 18.16 -39.83 -15.51
C SER A 632 18.91 -40.02 -14.19
N TRP A 633 19.80 -39.08 -13.86
CA TRP A 633 20.60 -39.08 -12.62
C TRP A 633 21.38 -40.38 -12.40
N ASP A 634 22.13 -40.75 -13.45
CA ASP A 634 22.84 -42.02 -13.60
C ASP A 634 21.91 -43.24 -13.44
N GLN A 635 20.81 -43.27 -14.21
CA GLN A 635 19.72 -44.25 -14.08
C GLN A 635 19.15 -44.39 -12.65
N GLY A 636 19.26 -43.34 -11.84
CA GLY A 636 18.85 -43.31 -10.44
C GLY A 636 19.88 -43.85 -9.44
N GLU A 637 21.06 -44.31 -9.89
CA GLU A 637 22.10 -44.84 -8.98
C GLU A 637 22.64 -43.77 -8.04
N CYS A 638 22.69 -42.51 -8.48
CA CYS A 638 23.03 -41.36 -7.63
C CYS A 638 22.01 -41.08 -6.51
N CYS A 639 20.82 -41.67 -6.58
CA CYS A 639 19.79 -41.61 -5.55
C CYS A 639 19.54 -42.93 -4.82
N ASN A 640 20.36 -43.97 -5.05
CA ASN A 640 20.21 -45.25 -4.39
C ASN A 640 21.03 -45.35 -3.08
N LYS A 641 20.33 -45.46 -1.95
CA LYS A 641 20.88 -45.65 -0.59
C LYS A 641 21.78 -46.88 -0.40
N THR A 642 21.75 -47.86 -1.31
CA THR A 642 22.66 -49.02 -1.25
C THR A 642 23.94 -48.84 -2.07
N LEU A 643 24.02 -47.83 -2.92
CA LEU A 643 25.14 -47.61 -3.85
C LEU A 643 25.95 -46.35 -3.53
N THR A 644 25.33 -45.31 -2.96
CA THR A 644 25.98 -44.01 -2.72
C THR A 644 25.45 -43.31 -1.47
N ASP A 645 26.20 -42.31 -0.99
CA ASP A 645 25.66 -41.35 -0.03
C ASP A 645 24.69 -40.38 -0.71
N VAL A 646 23.41 -40.71 -0.62
CA VAL A 646 22.31 -39.88 -1.10
C VAL A 646 22.24 -38.51 -0.41
N THR A 647 22.86 -38.31 0.76
CA THR A 647 22.89 -36.98 1.41
C THR A 647 23.90 -36.01 0.79
N THR A 648 24.77 -36.52 -0.10
CA THR A 648 25.72 -35.72 -0.88
C THR A 648 25.43 -35.76 -2.39
N ASN A 649 25.10 -36.94 -2.94
CA ASN A 649 25.11 -37.16 -4.39
C ASN A 649 23.73 -37.20 -5.08
N CYS A 650 22.64 -37.34 -4.32
CA CYS A 650 21.29 -37.46 -4.89
C CYS A 650 20.71 -36.08 -5.20
N ILE A 651 20.89 -35.57 -6.41
CA ILE A 651 20.37 -34.25 -6.81
C ILE A 651 19.03 -34.29 -7.58
N ASP A 652 18.48 -35.48 -7.84
CA ASP A 652 17.16 -35.67 -8.46
C ASP A 652 16.03 -34.97 -7.68
N PRO A 653 15.30 -34.01 -8.28
CA PRO A 653 14.17 -33.36 -7.61
C PRO A 653 13.03 -34.33 -7.30
N GLN A 654 12.84 -35.41 -8.07
CA GLN A 654 11.77 -36.39 -7.80
C GLN A 654 12.12 -37.37 -6.66
N SER A 655 13.40 -37.47 -6.28
CA SER A 655 13.83 -38.41 -5.25
C SER A 655 13.44 -37.97 -3.83
N PRO A 656 12.82 -38.85 -3.03
CA PRO A 656 12.53 -38.57 -1.61
C PRO A 656 13.80 -38.51 -0.74
N PHE A 657 14.97 -38.84 -1.30
CA PHE A 657 16.25 -38.88 -0.59
C PHE A 657 17.17 -37.70 -0.89
N ARG A 658 16.80 -36.81 -1.83
CA ARG A 658 17.57 -35.61 -2.16
C ARG A 658 17.81 -34.72 -0.91
N PRO A 659 19.01 -34.16 -0.72
CA PRO A 659 19.39 -33.48 0.52
C PRO A 659 18.86 -32.04 0.65
N TYR A 660 18.20 -31.50 -0.38
CA TYR A 660 17.61 -30.16 -0.37
C TYR A 660 16.07 -30.19 -0.37
N ILE A 661 15.46 -29.05 -0.05
CA ILE A 661 14.02 -28.80 -0.14
C ILE A 661 13.74 -27.28 -0.16
N GLY A 662 12.68 -26.84 -0.84
CA GLY A 662 12.21 -25.45 -0.77
C GLY A 662 11.45 -25.17 0.53
N ILE A 663 11.40 -23.91 0.98
CA ILE A 663 10.74 -23.54 2.25
C ILE A 663 9.23 -23.86 2.27
N GLU A 664 8.53 -23.64 1.16
CA GLU A 664 7.12 -24.02 1.02
C GLU A 664 6.92 -25.53 1.09
N GLU A 665 7.70 -26.32 0.33
CA GLU A 665 7.59 -27.77 0.33
C GLU A 665 7.90 -28.32 1.73
N TYR A 666 8.89 -27.75 2.44
CA TYR A 666 9.19 -28.09 3.83
C TYR A 666 8.00 -27.86 4.75
N LYS A 667 7.40 -26.66 4.72
CA LYS A 667 6.21 -26.33 5.51
C LYS A 667 4.99 -27.20 5.11
N ARG A 668 4.83 -27.51 3.81
CA ARG A 668 3.82 -28.44 3.26
C ARG A 668 3.99 -29.86 3.78
N MET A 669 5.23 -30.33 3.96
CA MET A 669 5.55 -31.64 4.55
C MET A 669 5.39 -31.68 6.07
N LEU A 670 5.40 -30.53 6.77
CA LEU A 670 5.06 -30.45 8.20
C LEU A 670 3.54 -30.48 8.42
N ASN A 671 2.77 -29.83 7.55
CA ASN A 671 1.30 -29.79 7.58
C ASN A 671 0.72 -29.35 8.94
N VAL A 672 1.26 -28.27 9.51
CA VAL A 672 0.76 -27.64 10.75
C VAL A 672 0.21 -26.26 10.42
N SER A 673 -1.06 -26.00 10.77
CA SER A 673 -1.71 -24.70 10.53
C SER A 673 -1.24 -23.63 11.51
N ASN A 674 -0.98 -22.42 10.98
CA ASN A 674 -0.62 -21.20 11.73
C ASN A 674 -1.85 -20.37 12.17
N GLU A 675 -3.04 -20.92 11.95
CA GLU A 675 -4.37 -20.34 12.15
C GLU A 675 -4.74 -20.10 13.63
N ASP A 676 -4.58 -21.12 14.47
CA ASP A 676 -4.91 -21.14 15.91
C ASP A 676 -3.77 -20.67 16.83
N ALA A 677 -2.54 -20.66 16.33
CA ALA A 677 -1.34 -20.38 17.13
C ALA A 677 -0.14 -20.10 16.22
N LEU A 678 0.75 -19.20 16.64
CA LEU A 678 2.01 -18.93 15.94
C LEU A 678 2.93 -20.16 15.96
N THR A 679 3.32 -20.66 14.79
CA THR A 679 4.21 -21.83 14.64
C THR A 679 5.68 -21.42 14.59
N ILE A 680 6.54 -22.29 15.10
CA ILE A 680 7.99 -22.18 15.03
C ILE A 680 8.53 -23.50 14.49
N SER A 681 9.24 -23.46 13.36
CA SER A 681 9.87 -24.62 12.74
C SER A 681 11.40 -24.50 12.74
N PHE A 682 12.09 -25.62 12.92
CA PHE A 682 13.56 -25.66 12.83
C PHE A 682 14.00 -25.93 11.39
N VAL A 683 15.00 -25.18 10.90
CA VAL A 683 15.57 -25.36 9.55
C VAL A 683 17.10 -25.28 9.57
N GLU A 684 17.76 -26.00 8.67
CA GLU A 684 19.19 -25.79 8.38
C GLU A 684 19.32 -25.33 6.92
N TRP A 685 19.96 -24.18 6.71
CA TRP A 685 20.10 -23.57 5.39
C TRP A 685 21.30 -24.13 4.62
N SER A 686 21.32 -23.95 3.30
CA SER A 686 22.52 -24.18 2.47
C SER A 686 23.63 -23.17 2.80
N ASN A 687 23.25 -21.89 2.93
CA ASN A 687 24.13 -20.75 3.19
C ASN A 687 23.97 -20.36 4.66
N GLY A 688 25.06 -20.20 5.41
CA GLY A 688 25.04 -20.27 6.88
C GLY A 688 24.45 -19.06 7.62
N ASP A 689 24.18 -17.98 6.89
CA ASP A 689 24.16 -16.62 7.42
C ASP A 689 22.78 -16.19 7.97
N LEU A 690 21.69 -16.76 7.43
CA LEU A 690 20.32 -16.45 7.87
C LEU A 690 19.99 -17.17 9.19
N ILE A 691 19.80 -16.42 10.27
CA ILE A 691 19.55 -16.97 11.62
C ILE A 691 18.12 -17.50 11.79
N GLY A 692 17.16 -16.75 11.26
CA GLY A 692 15.74 -17.07 11.22
C GLY A 692 15.02 -16.22 10.18
N LEU A 693 13.71 -16.42 10.07
CA LEU A 693 12.81 -15.63 9.24
C LEU A 693 11.39 -15.76 9.81
N SER A 694 10.66 -14.64 9.83
CA SER A 694 9.31 -14.53 10.35
C SER A 694 8.33 -14.13 9.23
N THR A 695 7.06 -14.48 9.41
CA THR A 695 5.95 -14.03 8.55
C THR A 695 5.27 -12.87 9.26
N PHE A 696 5.32 -11.68 8.67
CA PHE A 696 4.72 -10.47 9.22
C PHE A 696 3.18 -10.55 9.26
N PRO A 697 2.48 -9.77 10.13
CA PRO A 697 1.02 -9.80 10.27
C PRO A 697 0.22 -9.47 9.00
N TRP A 698 0.90 -9.00 7.95
CA TRP A 698 0.33 -8.52 6.71
C TRP A 698 0.55 -9.47 5.52
N GLU A 699 1.36 -10.54 5.63
CA GLU A 699 1.50 -11.50 4.52
C GLU A 699 0.23 -12.36 4.34
N LYS A 700 -0.13 -12.69 3.08
CA LYS A 700 -1.30 -13.55 2.78
C LYS A 700 -1.19 -14.94 3.41
N HIS A 701 0.04 -15.40 3.64
CA HIS A 701 0.33 -16.71 4.23
C HIS A 701 0.25 -16.75 5.77
N VAL A 702 -0.04 -15.65 6.47
CA VAL A 702 -0.09 -15.58 7.95
C VAL A 702 -0.84 -16.72 8.63
N PHE A 703 -2.03 -17.11 8.17
CA PHE A 703 -2.80 -18.21 8.79
C PHE A 703 -2.66 -19.56 8.07
N SER A 704 -1.89 -19.60 6.97
CA SER A 704 -1.64 -20.82 6.20
C SER A 704 -0.62 -21.75 6.89
N ILE A 705 -0.38 -22.96 6.36
CA ILE A 705 0.75 -23.79 6.84
C ILE A 705 2.11 -23.19 6.40
N TYR A 706 2.11 -22.26 5.44
CA TYR A 706 3.29 -21.55 4.96
C TYR A 706 3.69 -20.36 5.83
N GLY A 707 2.81 -19.91 6.75
CA GLY A 707 3.09 -18.83 7.70
C GLY A 707 4.00 -19.26 8.86
N GLY A 708 4.22 -18.36 9.81
CA GLY A 708 4.99 -18.62 11.02
C GLY A 708 6.51 -18.70 10.85
N ILE A 709 7.21 -18.77 11.98
CA ILE A 709 8.65 -18.54 12.11
C ILE A 709 9.45 -19.78 11.71
N VAL A 710 10.58 -19.58 11.03
CA VAL A 710 11.63 -20.59 10.83
C VAL A 710 12.94 -20.13 11.45
N VAL A 711 13.66 -21.02 12.15
CA VAL A 711 14.89 -20.67 12.91
C VAL A 711 15.96 -21.76 12.87
N GLN A 712 17.24 -21.37 12.91
CA GLN A 712 18.36 -22.31 13.03
C GLN A 712 18.35 -23.04 14.39
N PRO A 713 18.28 -24.39 14.43
CA PRO A 713 18.28 -25.16 15.68
C PRO A 713 19.61 -25.09 16.46
N LYS A 714 20.69 -24.65 15.80
CA LYS A 714 21.99 -24.37 16.43
C LYS A 714 21.96 -23.10 17.30
N ARG A 715 21.22 -22.07 16.88
CA ARG A 715 21.08 -20.79 17.60
C ARG A 715 19.95 -20.84 18.63
N PHE A 716 18.80 -21.44 18.30
CA PHE A 716 17.65 -21.55 19.20
C PHE A 716 18.00 -22.15 20.58
N GLY A 717 17.61 -21.47 21.66
CA GLY A 717 17.82 -21.91 23.03
C GLY A 717 19.30 -22.09 23.43
N SER A 718 20.24 -21.50 22.68
CA SER A 718 21.66 -21.41 23.06
C SER A 718 21.92 -20.13 23.85
N ASP A 719 22.91 -20.18 24.74
CA ASP A 719 23.45 -18.99 25.40
C ASP A 719 24.06 -18.05 24.33
N GLY A 720 23.91 -16.73 24.48
CA GLY A 720 24.33 -15.75 23.47
C GLY A 720 23.39 -15.59 22.27
N HIS A 721 22.29 -16.36 22.19
CA HIS A 721 21.41 -16.40 21.01
C HIS A 721 19.91 -16.49 21.34
N ARG A 722 19.51 -16.23 22.59
CA ARG A 722 18.10 -16.36 23.01
C ARG A 722 17.24 -15.19 22.53
N ASN A 723 17.85 -14.03 22.33
CA ASN A 723 17.21 -12.83 21.79
C ASN A 723 16.74 -13.01 20.34
N ASN A 724 17.38 -13.90 19.59
CA ASN A 724 17.07 -14.15 18.18
C ASN A 724 15.58 -14.53 17.99
N LEU A 725 14.99 -15.36 18.87
CA LEU A 725 13.56 -15.68 18.78
C LEU A 725 12.66 -14.51 19.23
N ILE A 726 13.13 -13.66 20.14
CA ILE A 726 12.39 -12.46 20.60
C ILE A 726 12.26 -11.47 19.44
N HIS A 727 13.31 -11.35 18.62
CA HIS A 727 13.35 -10.60 17.36
C HIS A 727 12.35 -11.14 16.31
N GLU A 728 12.38 -12.44 16.00
CA GLU A 728 11.40 -13.07 15.08
C GLU A 728 9.94 -12.87 15.55
N PHE A 729 9.72 -12.85 16.87
CA PHE A 729 8.42 -12.57 17.47
C PHE A 729 8.01 -11.10 17.36
N GLY A 730 8.96 -10.16 17.33
CA GLY A 730 8.70 -8.75 17.02
C GLY A 730 8.19 -8.58 15.58
N HIS A 731 8.85 -9.21 14.60
CA HIS A 731 8.37 -9.25 13.22
C HIS A 731 6.98 -9.92 13.11
N ALA A 732 6.76 -11.05 13.78
CA ALA A 732 5.46 -11.72 13.82
C ALA A 732 4.35 -10.85 14.44
N LEU A 733 4.72 -9.81 15.21
CA LEU A 733 3.82 -8.82 15.80
C LEU A 733 3.90 -7.44 15.13
N GLY A 734 4.50 -7.36 13.92
CA GLY A 734 4.44 -6.18 13.04
C GLY A 734 5.54 -5.15 13.24
N LEU A 735 6.67 -5.50 13.87
CA LEU A 735 7.81 -4.61 14.03
C LEU A 735 8.84 -4.77 12.90
N TRP A 736 9.29 -3.66 12.35
CA TRP A 736 10.44 -3.58 11.44
C TRP A 736 11.77 -3.71 12.21
N HIS A 737 12.89 -3.82 11.49
CA HIS A 737 14.22 -3.63 12.08
C HIS A 737 14.43 -2.15 12.43
N VAL A 738 15.14 -1.85 13.51
CA VAL A 738 15.49 -0.45 13.88
C VAL A 738 16.41 0.28 12.88
N HIS A 739 16.88 -0.42 11.84
CA HIS A 739 17.71 0.11 10.77
C HIS A 739 17.00 0.13 9.40
N HIS A 740 15.69 -0.15 9.37
CA HIS A 740 14.87 -0.22 8.16
C HIS A 740 15.02 1.07 7.33
N GLY A 741 14.79 2.23 7.97
CA GLY A 741 14.83 3.55 7.36
C GLY A 741 16.17 4.03 6.79
N ILE A 742 17.28 3.34 7.02
CA ILE A 742 18.63 3.74 6.53
C ILE A 742 19.28 2.67 5.67
N SER A 743 19.23 1.41 6.08
CA SER A 743 19.96 0.30 5.43
C SER A 743 19.08 -0.69 4.69
N GLU A 744 17.76 -0.57 4.78
CA GLU A 744 16.80 -1.35 3.98
C GLU A 744 16.02 -0.46 2.98
N MET A 745 16.20 0.86 3.05
CA MET A 745 15.65 1.86 2.13
C MET A 745 16.67 2.33 1.11
N THR A 746 16.22 2.62 -0.12
CA THR A 746 17.05 3.31 -1.13
C THR A 746 17.15 4.81 -0.83
N CYS A 747 18.06 5.52 -1.53
CA CYS A 747 18.30 6.94 -1.26
C CYS A 747 17.19 7.88 -1.69
N ASP A 748 16.53 7.54 -2.80
CA ASP A 748 15.45 8.31 -3.41
C ASP A 748 14.08 7.83 -2.90
N ASP A 749 14.08 7.01 -1.84
CA ASP A 749 12.88 6.45 -1.23
C ASP A 749 12.21 7.46 -0.28
N PRO A 750 10.91 7.76 -0.43
CA PRO A 750 10.19 8.65 0.48
C PRO A 750 10.09 8.11 1.91
N CYS A 751 10.29 6.81 2.12
CA CYS A 751 10.24 6.16 3.43
C CYS A 751 11.59 6.12 4.15
N ARG A 752 12.65 6.71 3.56
CA ARG A 752 13.97 6.84 4.18
C ARG A 752 13.93 7.78 5.40
N GLU A 753 14.48 7.32 6.52
CA GLU A 753 14.35 7.97 7.82
C GLU A 753 15.57 8.83 8.15
N THR A 754 15.44 10.15 8.04
CA THR A 754 16.53 11.09 8.40
C THR A 754 16.46 11.61 9.84
N LYS A 755 15.33 11.35 10.53
CA LYS A 755 15.00 11.69 11.92
C LYS A 755 13.97 10.67 12.43
N PRO A 756 13.90 10.40 13.75
CA PRO A 756 12.87 9.52 14.33
C PRO A 756 11.47 9.88 13.85
N SER A 757 10.67 8.89 13.42
CA SER A 757 9.34 9.15 12.88
C SER A 757 8.34 8.00 13.03
N LEU A 758 7.07 8.34 13.18
CA LEU A 758 5.95 7.40 12.98
C LEU A 758 5.54 7.27 11.50
N TYR A 759 6.04 8.13 10.60
CA TYR A 759 5.70 8.12 9.17
C TYR A 759 6.74 7.47 8.26
N THR A 760 8.01 7.40 8.67
CA THR A 760 9.13 6.85 7.88
C THR A 760 10.00 5.91 8.73
N GLY A 761 10.83 5.10 8.08
CA GLY A 761 11.71 4.15 8.76
C GLY A 761 11.00 3.03 9.50
N ASP A 762 11.46 2.70 10.71
CA ASP A 762 10.89 1.57 11.46
C ASP A 762 9.47 1.84 12.01
N LEU A 763 8.96 3.06 11.82
CA LEU A 763 7.64 3.58 12.21
C LEU A 763 7.46 3.67 13.73
N CYS A 764 8.48 4.19 14.41
CA CYS A 764 8.51 4.55 15.84
C CYS A 764 9.36 5.82 16.04
N GLU A 765 8.77 6.91 16.53
CA GLU A 765 9.49 8.16 16.84
C GLU A 765 10.31 8.08 18.14
N ASP A 766 10.22 6.95 18.86
CA ASP A 766 11.01 6.63 20.05
C ASP A 766 12.22 5.71 19.78
N THR A 767 12.50 5.38 18.52
CA THR A 767 13.73 4.76 18.01
C THR A 767 14.54 5.78 17.20
N ASN A 768 15.86 5.86 17.40
CA ASN A 768 16.71 6.73 16.57
C ASN A 768 17.12 6.02 15.26
N PRO A 769 17.06 6.68 14.09
CA PRO A 769 17.51 6.09 12.84
C PRO A 769 18.98 5.67 12.95
N THR A 770 19.29 4.50 12.40
CA THR A 770 20.65 3.93 12.42
C THR A 770 20.89 3.09 11.17
N PRO A 771 22.12 3.07 10.62
CA PRO A 771 22.51 2.02 9.69
C PRO A 771 22.51 0.66 10.39
N LYS A 772 22.50 -0.40 9.57
CA LYS A 772 22.63 -1.79 9.99
C LYS A 772 23.90 -1.99 10.82
N ASN A 773 23.72 -2.35 12.08
CA ASN A 773 24.78 -2.43 13.08
C ASN A 773 24.71 -3.75 13.85
N VAL A 774 25.87 -4.36 14.12
CA VAL A 774 26.03 -5.62 14.88
C VAL A 774 26.74 -5.43 16.22
N GLU A 775 27.24 -4.22 16.49
CA GLU A 775 28.00 -3.89 17.69
C GLU A 775 27.09 -3.45 18.85
N CYS A 776 27.53 -3.69 20.08
CA CYS A 776 26.87 -3.21 21.31
C CYS A 776 27.27 -1.75 21.63
N LYS A 777 27.13 -0.85 20.65
CA LYS A 777 27.46 0.58 20.69
C LYS A 777 26.91 1.28 19.44
N ASP A 778 26.90 2.61 19.46
CA ASP A 778 26.70 3.42 18.25
C ASP A 778 27.70 3.03 17.14
N PRO A 779 27.28 3.03 15.86
CA PRO A 779 28.13 2.64 14.74
C PRO A 779 29.28 3.63 14.55
N GLU A 780 30.49 3.10 14.30
CA GLU A 780 31.68 3.94 14.16
C GLU A 780 31.74 4.67 12.79
N TYR A 781 32.48 5.76 12.79
CA TYR A 781 32.52 6.80 11.77
C TYR A 781 32.83 6.29 10.36
N ALA A 782 31.93 6.52 9.39
CA ALA A 782 32.11 6.17 7.97
C ALA A 782 33.12 7.10 7.24
N SER A 783 34.35 7.22 7.75
CA SER A 783 35.37 8.12 7.20
C SER A 783 36.20 7.50 6.08
N PHE A 784 36.41 8.27 5.00
CA PHE A 784 37.22 7.88 3.84
C PHE A 784 38.68 7.58 4.19
N GLY A 785 39.01 6.30 4.37
CA GLY A 785 40.37 5.78 4.40
C GLY A 785 40.85 5.33 3.01
N ARG A 786 42.13 5.54 2.67
CA ARG A 786 42.69 5.16 1.36
C ARG A 786 42.96 3.64 1.24
N GLN A 787 41.92 2.86 0.97
CA GLN A 787 41.97 1.73 0.03
C GLN A 787 40.53 1.38 -0.42
N SER A 788 40.34 1.02 -1.69
CA SER A 788 38.99 0.97 -2.29
C SER A 788 38.16 -0.25 -1.87
N VAL A 789 37.27 -0.05 -0.89
CA VAL A 789 35.99 -0.78 -0.78
C VAL A 789 34.90 0.26 -0.49
N VAL A 790 34.19 0.69 -1.54
CA VAL A 790 32.96 1.49 -1.42
C VAL A 790 31.82 0.59 -1.86
N THR A 791 31.06 0.07 -0.90
CA THR A 791 29.83 -0.70 -1.12
C THR A 791 28.99 -0.62 0.15
N GLU A 792 27.74 -0.22 0.02
CA GLU A 792 26.66 -0.36 1.03
C GLU A 792 26.82 0.38 2.37
N LEU A 793 27.50 1.52 2.37
CA LEU A 793 26.90 2.72 2.97
C LEU A 793 26.27 3.53 1.83
N SER A 794 24.98 3.86 1.96
CA SER A 794 24.20 4.56 0.94
C SER A 794 24.84 5.91 0.62
N GLY A 795 25.33 6.08 -0.61
CA GLY A 795 26.24 7.17 -1.05
C GLY A 795 25.58 8.55 -1.22
N CYS A 796 24.64 8.87 -0.33
CA CYS A 796 23.62 9.89 -0.51
C CYS A 796 23.62 10.91 0.66
N GLU A 797 24.19 10.53 1.81
CA GLU A 797 24.78 11.50 2.73
C GLU A 797 26.10 12.04 2.15
N SER A 798 26.02 13.21 1.53
CA SER A 798 27.20 13.99 1.12
C SER A 798 27.87 14.68 2.32
N GLY A 799 28.19 13.92 3.37
CA GLY A 799 28.76 14.43 4.61
C GLY A 799 28.99 13.34 5.66
N SER A 800 29.85 13.64 6.63
CA SER A 800 30.22 12.74 7.73
C SER A 800 29.17 12.75 8.84
N GLN A 801 27.98 12.20 8.60
CA GLN A 801 26.93 12.11 9.62
C GLN A 801 27.31 11.07 10.69
N MET A 802 27.26 11.45 11.96
CA MET A 802 27.38 10.53 13.09
C MET A 802 25.99 10.13 13.57
N TYR A 803 25.70 8.83 13.55
CA TYR A 803 24.55 8.27 14.23
C TYR A 803 24.90 8.09 15.72
N LEU A 804 24.06 8.62 16.61
CA LEU A 804 24.33 8.72 18.05
C LEU A 804 23.08 8.40 18.85
N ASN A 805 23.24 7.69 19.99
CA ASN A 805 22.14 7.15 20.78
C ASN A 805 21.22 6.22 19.95
N THR A 806 21.82 5.45 19.05
CA THR A 806 21.14 4.46 18.22
C THR A 806 20.55 3.34 19.09
N PRO A 807 19.41 2.74 18.71
CA PRO A 807 18.72 1.71 19.48
C PRO A 807 19.40 0.34 19.38
N TYR A 808 20.72 0.27 19.56
CA TYR A 808 21.49 -0.96 19.45
C TYR A 808 21.18 -1.98 20.58
N ASP A 809 20.56 -1.58 21.69
CA ASP A 809 20.08 -2.48 22.76
C ASP A 809 18.58 -2.83 22.65
N ASN A 810 17.96 -2.48 21.52
CA ASN A 810 16.58 -2.87 21.18
C ASN A 810 16.54 -4.31 20.63
N TYR A 811 15.46 -5.05 20.91
CA TYR A 811 15.30 -6.41 20.38
C TYR A 811 15.19 -6.49 18.84
N MET A 812 14.82 -5.41 18.15
CA MET A 812 14.77 -5.32 16.69
C MET A 812 16.10 -4.85 16.05
N SER A 813 17.19 -4.84 16.82
CA SER A 813 18.57 -4.66 16.35
C SER A 813 19.19 -5.99 15.88
N TYR A 814 20.31 -5.92 15.14
CA TYR A 814 21.17 -7.06 14.78
C TYR A 814 22.41 -7.19 15.67
N SER A 815 22.42 -6.48 16.79
CA SER A 815 23.53 -6.41 17.75
C SER A 815 23.75 -7.72 18.52
N ASP A 816 25.03 -8.01 18.82
CA ASP A 816 25.42 -9.38 19.21
C ASP A 816 24.86 -9.85 20.57
N GLY A 817 24.54 -11.14 20.64
CA GLY A 817 23.25 -11.62 21.19
C GLY A 817 23.03 -11.73 22.72
N GLU A 818 23.56 -10.82 23.54
CA GLU A 818 23.08 -10.58 24.91
C GLU A 818 22.84 -9.09 25.22
N CYS A 819 23.16 -8.16 24.31
CA CYS A 819 23.02 -6.72 24.57
C CYS A 819 21.58 -6.20 24.43
N ALA A 820 20.74 -6.83 23.59
CA ALA A 820 19.36 -6.41 23.42
C ALA A 820 18.51 -6.71 24.67
N THR A 821 17.82 -5.70 25.19
CA THR A 821 17.09 -5.76 26.48
C THR A 821 15.62 -5.34 26.40
N HIS A 822 15.21 -4.59 25.37
CA HIS A 822 13.89 -3.95 25.38
C HIS A 822 13.24 -3.76 23.99
N PHE A 823 11.92 -3.59 24.03
CA PHE A 823 11.12 -2.90 23.02
C PHE A 823 10.73 -1.52 23.58
N THR A 824 10.55 -0.53 22.70
CA THR A 824 10.11 0.82 23.07
C THR A 824 8.59 0.88 23.33
N PRO A 825 8.07 1.94 23.97
CA PRO A 825 6.62 2.15 24.11
C PRO A 825 5.82 2.04 22.80
N GLN A 826 6.32 2.60 21.69
CA GLN A 826 5.59 2.61 20.42
C GLN A 826 5.65 1.27 19.70
N GLN A 827 6.80 0.57 19.76
CA GLN A 827 6.88 -0.83 19.35
C GLN A 827 5.87 -1.69 20.13
N VAL A 828 5.78 -1.50 21.46
CA VAL A 828 4.80 -2.20 22.31
C VAL A 828 3.35 -1.84 21.96
N ALA A 829 3.08 -0.59 21.61
CA ALA A 829 1.77 -0.16 21.11
C ALA A 829 1.37 -0.88 19.82
N ARG A 830 2.27 -0.93 18.82
CA ARG A 830 2.08 -1.66 17.56
C ARG A 830 1.84 -3.15 17.80
N MET A 831 2.65 -3.81 18.65
CA MET A 831 2.45 -5.22 19.00
C MET A 831 1.09 -5.51 19.64
N HIS A 832 0.62 -4.65 20.56
CA HIS A 832 -0.72 -4.81 21.15
C HIS A 832 -1.83 -4.58 20.11
N CYS A 833 -1.65 -3.63 19.20
CA CYS A 833 -2.58 -3.36 18.11
C CYS A 833 -2.68 -4.54 17.12
N TYR A 834 -1.55 -5.12 16.69
CA TYR A 834 -1.56 -6.29 15.81
C TYR A 834 -2.21 -7.52 16.46
N LEU A 835 -2.07 -7.68 17.79
CA LEU A 835 -2.80 -8.71 18.53
C LEU A 835 -4.33 -8.49 18.52
N ASP A 836 -4.81 -7.25 18.61
CA ASP A 836 -6.25 -6.93 18.52
C ASP A 836 -6.78 -6.94 17.08
N LEU A 837 -5.99 -6.49 16.11
CA LEU A 837 -6.36 -6.33 14.71
C LEU A 837 -6.33 -7.65 13.93
N LYS A 838 -5.30 -8.47 14.12
CA LYS A 838 -5.07 -9.71 13.35
C LYS A 838 -5.28 -10.98 14.18
N TYR A 839 -4.75 -11.05 15.40
CA TYR A 839 -4.46 -12.34 16.06
C TYR A 839 -5.42 -12.81 17.17
N SER A 840 -6.71 -12.47 17.13
CA SER A 840 -7.67 -13.01 18.11
C SER A 840 -7.81 -14.54 18.03
N SER A 841 -7.56 -15.15 16.86
CA SER A 841 -7.49 -16.61 16.73
C SER A 841 -6.35 -17.22 17.55
N TRP A 842 -5.26 -16.49 17.80
CA TRP A 842 -4.14 -16.98 18.63
C TRP A 842 -4.39 -16.78 20.13
N MET A 843 -5.41 -16.03 20.53
CA MET A 843 -5.69 -15.78 21.96
C MET A 843 -6.17 -17.07 22.66
N ALA A 844 -5.71 -17.27 23.90
CA ALA A 844 -5.95 -18.51 24.64
C ALA A 844 -7.29 -18.54 25.42
N SER A 845 -7.98 -17.41 25.57
CA SER A 845 -9.10 -17.24 26.49
C SER A 845 -10.44 -17.00 25.80
N ASN A 846 -11.43 -17.87 26.02
CA ASN A 846 -12.82 -17.68 25.59
C ASN A 846 -13.57 -16.53 26.29
N ASP A 847 -12.90 -15.71 27.11
CA ASP A 847 -13.46 -14.52 27.76
C ASP A 847 -13.51 -13.32 26.78
N SER A 848 -13.79 -13.63 25.50
CA SER A 848 -13.60 -12.83 24.27
C SER A 848 -14.48 -11.57 24.14
N LEU A 849 -15.12 -11.13 25.21
CA LEU A 849 -15.85 -9.85 25.25
C LEU A 849 -14.92 -8.65 25.50
N ARG A 850 -13.69 -8.92 25.95
CA ARG A 850 -12.60 -7.93 26.11
C ARG A 850 -12.01 -7.44 24.79
N GLU A 851 -12.27 -8.15 23.69
CA GLU A 851 -11.70 -7.87 22.36
C GLU A 851 -12.30 -6.60 21.72
N TYR A 852 -13.43 -6.08 22.23
CA TYR A 852 -14.22 -5.01 21.61
C TYR A 852 -13.98 -3.59 22.18
N VAL A 853 -12.76 -3.24 22.60
CA VAL A 853 -12.47 -1.86 23.06
C VAL A 853 -12.33 -0.91 21.86
N PRO A 854 -13.13 0.17 21.75
CA PRO A 854 -12.94 1.19 20.72
C PRO A 854 -11.69 2.04 21.02
N THR A 855 -11.11 2.65 19.99
CA THR A 855 -10.04 3.66 20.18
C THR A 855 -10.56 4.87 20.95
N ALA A 856 -9.64 5.73 21.42
CA ALA A 856 -10.01 7.04 21.94
C ALA A 856 -10.89 7.80 20.91
N PRO A 857 -12.02 8.41 21.30
CA PRO A 857 -12.81 9.22 20.39
C PRO A 857 -12.08 10.51 20.02
N ARG A 858 -12.19 10.95 18.75
CA ARG A 858 -11.65 12.20 18.25
C ARG A 858 -12.75 13.19 17.91
N ILE A 859 -12.47 14.48 18.13
CA ILE A 859 -13.36 15.56 17.72
C ILE A 859 -13.30 15.69 16.19
N LEU A 860 -14.45 15.91 15.54
CA LEU A 860 -14.55 16.20 14.11
C LEU A 860 -14.92 17.66 13.84
N ARG A 861 -15.68 18.30 14.74
CA ARG A 861 -16.03 19.74 14.65
C ARG A 861 -16.57 20.27 15.98
N LYS A 862 -16.32 21.56 16.25
CA LYS A 862 -17.09 22.38 17.19
C LYS A 862 -17.93 23.44 16.46
N THR A 863 -19.01 23.84 17.11
CA THR A 863 -19.90 24.96 16.77
C THR A 863 -20.23 25.66 18.09
N GLU A 864 -20.76 26.90 18.08
CA GLU A 864 -21.05 27.67 19.32
C GLU A 864 -21.90 26.94 20.36
N THR A 865 -22.68 25.92 19.96
CA THR A 865 -23.59 25.19 20.85
C THR A 865 -23.46 23.66 20.79
N SER A 866 -22.63 23.10 19.91
CA SER A 866 -22.52 21.64 19.75
C SER A 866 -21.13 21.13 19.37
N LEU A 867 -20.83 19.91 19.83
CA LEU A 867 -19.61 19.14 19.57
C LEU A 867 -19.98 17.90 18.75
N THR A 868 -19.27 17.63 17.67
CA THR A 868 -19.33 16.32 17.00
C THR A 868 -18.00 15.59 17.19
N PHE A 869 -18.06 14.33 17.62
CA PHE A 869 -16.89 13.45 17.75
C PHE A 869 -17.20 12.06 17.18
N ALA A 870 -16.17 11.33 16.80
CA ALA A 870 -16.24 9.99 16.23
C ALA A 870 -15.18 9.06 16.85
N TRP A 871 -15.33 7.76 16.64
CA TRP A 871 -14.41 6.71 17.10
C TRP A 871 -14.32 5.60 16.06
N LEU A 872 -13.27 4.79 16.12
CA LEU A 872 -13.15 3.65 15.22
C LEU A 872 -13.92 2.44 15.80
N PRO A 873 -14.57 1.63 14.95
CA PRO A 873 -15.01 0.30 15.33
C PRO A 873 -13.85 -0.50 15.94
N PRO A 874 -14.11 -1.36 16.95
CA PRO A 874 -13.06 -2.17 17.56
C PRO A 874 -12.20 -2.93 16.54
N LEU A 875 -10.90 -2.97 16.78
CA LEU A 875 -9.95 -3.57 15.83
C LEU A 875 -10.17 -5.08 15.63
N ASN A 876 -10.93 -5.75 16.48
CA ASN A 876 -11.34 -7.14 16.29
C ASN A 876 -12.60 -7.34 15.40
N TRP A 877 -13.43 -6.31 15.18
CA TRP A 877 -14.84 -6.49 14.76
C TRP A 877 -15.07 -7.25 13.45
N HIS A 878 -14.19 -7.08 12.46
CA HIS A 878 -14.27 -7.77 11.16
C HIS A 878 -13.46 -9.07 11.09
N GLN A 879 -13.04 -9.65 12.22
CA GLN A 879 -12.24 -10.88 12.21
C GLN A 879 -13.09 -12.11 11.88
N CYS A 880 -12.84 -12.67 10.70
CA CYS A 880 -13.21 -14.04 10.36
C CYS A 880 -12.58 -14.99 11.38
N LYS A 881 -13.38 -15.52 12.33
CA LYS A 881 -12.93 -16.64 13.16
C LYS A 881 -13.11 -17.93 12.33
N PRO A 882 -12.07 -18.76 12.19
CA PRO A 882 -12.22 -20.07 11.57
C PRO A 882 -13.11 -20.97 12.44
N ALA A 883 -13.71 -21.96 11.79
CA ALA A 883 -14.67 -22.94 12.33
C ALA A 883 -16.08 -22.42 12.72
N VAL A 884 -17.07 -22.98 11.99
CA VAL A 884 -18.53 -23.07 12.25
C VAL A 884 -19.46 -22.05 11.55
N GLU A 885 -20.10 -22.55 10.50
CA GLU A 885 -21.44 -22.22 9.96
C GLU A 885 -21.87 -20.75 9.73
N ARG A 886 -21.50 -20.28 8.53
CA ARG A 886 -22.37 -19.54 7.58
C ARG A 886 -22.86 -18.12 7.91
N CYS A 887 -22.60 -17.56 9.09
CA CYS A 887 -22.76 -16.10 9.33
C CYS A 887 -21.49 -15.42 9.89
N GLN A 888 -20.33 -16.09 9.89
CA GLN A 888 -19.10 -15.63 10.57
C GLN A 888 -17.88 -15.38 9.66
N HIS A 889 -18.10 -15.13 8.36
CA HIS A 889 -17.09 -14.47 7.52
C HIS A 889 -17.53 -13.02 7.29
N CYS A 890 -16.82 -12.08 7.92
CA CYS A 890 -17.19 -10.65 7.98
C CYS A 890 -16.78 -9.89 6.70
N GLU A 891 -17.01 -10.49 5.54
CA GLU A 891 -16.84 -9.91 4.20
C GLU A 891 -17.95 -8.87 3.87
N CYS A 892 -18.29 -8.01 4.84
CA CYS A 892 -19.38 -7.05 4.78
C CYS A 892 -18.99 -5.70 5.41
N ASP A 893 -19.39 -4.59 4.77
CA ASP A 893 -19.26 -3.24 5.32
C ASP A 893 -20.51 -2.78 6.11
N THR A 894 -20.53 -1.52 6.54
CA THR A 894 -21.63 -0.89 7.28
C THR A 894 -22.91 -0.70 6.44
N ASP A 895 -22.79 -0.61 5.12
CA ASP A 895 -23.90 -0.56 4.15
C ASP A 895 -24.47 -1.97 3.82
N GLY A 896 -23.84 -3.03 4.36
CA GLY A 896 -24.14 -4.41 3.99
C GLY A 896 -23.75 -4.75 2.54
N ARG A 897 -22.78 -4.05 1.94
CA ARG A 897 -22.12 -4.47 0.70
C ARG A 897 -21.22 -5.67 1.01
N PHE A 898 -21.25 -6.69 0.16
CA PHE A 898 -20.38 -7.86 0.27
C PHE A 898 -19.06 -7.60 -0.46
N ILE A 899 -17.94 -7.80 0.23
CA ILE A 899 -16.58 -7.51 -0.24
C ILE A 899 -15.80 -8.82 -0.29
N GLN A 900 -15.41 -9.27 -1.48
CA GLN A 900 -14.55 -10.45 -1.64
C GLN A 900 -13.40 -10.17 -2.60
N TYR A 901 -12.38 -11.01 -2.53
CA TYR A 901 -11.27 -11.03 -3.48
C TYR A 901 -11.34 -12.27 -4.38
N ALA A 902 -10.51 -12.34 -5.42
CA ALA A 902 -10.35 -13.53 -6.25
C ALA A 902 -9.98 -14.76 -5.40
N SER A 903 -10.77 -15.84 -5.45
CA SER A 903 -10.58 -17.03 -4.61
C SER A 903 -9.88 -18.19 -5.31
N ARG A 904 -9.80 -18.15 -6.65
CA ARG A 904 -9.33 -19.29 -7.48
C ARG A 904 -8.87 -18.87 -8.87
N VAL A 905 -7.76 -19.43 -9.33
CA VAL A 905 -7.33 -19.35 -10.73
C VAL A 905 -8.20 -20.27 -11.59
N VAL A 906 -8.76 -19.75 -12.69
CA VAL A 906 -9.61 -20.50 -13.63
C VAL A 906 -8.77 -20.88 -14.86
N ALA A 907 -7.77 -21.73 -14.64
CA ALA A 907 -6.75 -22.06 -15.63
C ALA A 907 -7.31 -22.85 -16.83
N ASN A 908 -6.85 -22.46 -18.03
CA ASN A 908 -6.83 -23.31 -19.23
C ASN A 908 -5.39 -23.80 -19.55
N TYR A 909 -4.44 -23.55 -18.63
CA TYR A 909 -3.03 -23.91 -18.76
C TYR A 909 -2.77 -25.32 -18.22
N THR A 910 -2.05 -26.13 -19.01
CA THR A 910 -1.81 -27.55 -18.75
C THR A 910 -0.62 -27.83 -17.82
N THR A 911 0.16 -26.80 -17.47
CA THR A 911 1.31 -26.87 -16.57
C THR A 911 1.09 -25.95 -15.38
N ARG A 912 0.96 -26.52 -14.16
CA ARG A 912 1.14 -25.76 -12.92
C ARG A 912 2.62 -25.43 -12.79
N THR A 913 2.99 -24.19 -13.09
CA THR A 913 4.32 -23.67 -12.75
C THR A 913 4.35 -23.37 -11.25
N THR A 914 5.18 -24.10 -10.50
CA THR A 914 5.47 -23.82 -9.07
C THR A 914 6.52 -22.71 -8.93
N SER A 915 6.46 -21.73 -9.84
CA SER A 915 7.32 -20.54 -9.83
C SER A 915 6.81 -19.55 -8.79
N TYR A 916 7.73 -18.69 -8.31
CA TYR A 916 7.41 -17.63 -7.36
C TYR A 916 6.25 -16.76 -7.83
N TRP A 917 6.29 -16.38 -9.11
CA TRP A 917 5.30 -15.56 -9.81
C TRP A 917 4.02 -16.29 -10.24
N SER A 918 3.70 -17.44 -9.63
CA SER A 918 2.59 -18.29 -10.06
C SER A 918 1.23 -17.57 -10.04
N PRO A 919 0.24 -17.97 -10.88
CA PRO A 919 -1.10 -17.38 -10.91
C PRO A 919 -1.83 -17.36 -9.55
N ASP A 920 -1.47 -18.26 -8.64
CA ASP A 920 -2.04 -18.31 -7.28
C ASP A 920 -1.55 -17.17 -6.38
N GLN A 921 -0.50 -16.41 -6.76
CA GLN A 921 -0.07 -15.20 -6.07
C GLN A 921 -1.13 -14.08 -6.11
N ALA A 922 -1.83 -13.96 -7.25
CA ALA A 922 -2.88 -12.96 -7.46
C ALA A 922 -4.24 -13.31 -6.80
N LEU A 923 -4.22 -14.25 -5.84
CA LEU A 923 -5.40 -14.69 -5.10
C LEU A 923 -5.46 -14.06 -3.71
N GLY A 924 -6.69 -13.73 -3.33
CA GLY A 924 -6.95 -12.95 -2.14
C GLY A 924 -6.57 -11.47 -2.33
N PRO A 925 -6.28 -10.78 -1.23
CA PRO A 925 -5.99 -9.37 -1.19
C PRO A 925 -4.49 -9.13 -1.33
N PRO A 926 -4.08 -7.90 -1.71
CA PRO A 926 -2.71 -7.64 -2.12
C PRO A 926 -1.71 -7.92 -0.98
N ASP A 927 -0.50 -8.35 -1.30
CA ASP A 927 0.58 -8.33 -0.31
C ASP A 927 1.99 -8.08 -0.86
N ALA A 928 2.09 -7.68 -2.14
CA ALA A 928 3.31 -7.21 -2.78
C ALA A 928 3.69 -5.77 -2.41
N GLU A 929 4.98 -5.48 -2.57
CA GLU A 929 5.57 -4.16 -2.48
C GLU A 929 5.07 -3.26 -3.65
N PRO A 930 4.60 -2.02 -3.38
CA PRO A 930 4.07 -1.14 -4.42
C PRO A 930 5.20 -0.57 -5.28
N CYS A 931 5.01 -0.58 -6.59
CA CYS A 931 6.01 -0.15 -7.57
C CYS A 931 7.32 -0.96 -7.57
N GLU A 932 7.27 -2.24 -7.19
CA GLU A 932 8.39 -3.17 -7.30
C GLU A 932 7.97 -4.54 -7.86
N ALA A 933 8.89 -5.20 -8.57
CA ALA A 933 8.72 -6.59 -8.98
C ALA A 933 8.88 -7.52 -7.77
N SER A 934 7.76 -7.81 -7.09
CA SER A 934 7.74 -8.68 -5.90
C SER A 934 7.16 -10.06 -6.17
N THR A 935 7.86 -11.09 -5.67
CA THR A 935 7.49 -12.52 -5.77
C THR A 935 6.16 -12.88 -5.11
N LYS A 936 5.52 -11.92 -4.42
CA LYS A 936 4.17 -12.02 -3.86
C LYS A 936 3.07 -11.74 -4.89
N SER A 937 3.42 -11.28 -6.10
CA SER A 937 2.48 -10.97 -7.19
C SER A 937 2.66 -11.88 -8.41
N TRP A 938 1.64 -12.01 -9.26
CA TRP A 938 1.70 -12.81 -10.49
C TRP A 938 2.40 -12.06 -11.62
N LEU A 939 3.33 -12.73 -12.30
CA LEU A 939 4.05 -12.24 -13.47
C LEU A 939 4.01 -13.28 -14.61
N PRO A 940 3.80 -12.89 -15.88
CA PRO A 940 3.80 -13.83 -17.00
C PRO A 940 5.14 -14.54 -17.26
N ASP A 941 5.12 -15.87 -17.29
CA ASP A 941 6.28 -16.76 -17.51
C ASP A 941 6.66 -16.90 -19.02
N ALA A 942 6.47 -15.84 -19.82
CA ALA A 942 6.45 -15.93 -21.28
C ALA A 942 7.15 -14.76 -21.97
N GLN A 943 8.30 -15.00 -22.61
CA GLN A 943 9.10 -13.97 -23.29
C GLN A 943 8.42 -13.25 -24.47
N ASN A 944 7.21 -13.68 -24.89
CA ASN A 944 6.40 -12.99 -25.89
C ASN A 944 4.89 -13.23 -25.65
N CYS A 945 4.15 -12.16 -25.37
CA CYS A 945 2.72 -12.19 -25.04
C CYS A 945 1.76 -12.36 -26.23
N ASP A 946 2.22 -12.23 -27.48
CA ASP A 946 1.35 -12.37 -28.67
C ASP A 946 1.11 -13.83 -29.08
N ASN A 947 1.79 -14.79 -28.44
CA ASN A 947 1.60 -16.22 -28.70
C ASN A 947 0.69 -16.88 -27.65
N ASN A 948 -0.31 -17.65 -28.09
CA ASN A 948 -1.09 -18.60 -27.28
C ASN A 948 -1.65 -18.06 -25.94
N ASN A 949 -2.10 -16.80 -25.91
CA ASN A 949 -2.63 -16.11 -24.73
C ASN A 949 -1.64 -16.00 -23.54
N ALA A 950 -0.34 -16.24 -23.73
CA ALA A 950 0.61 -16.60 -22.67
C ALA A 950 0.78 -15.59 -21.52
N CYS A 951 0.35 -14.34 -21.70
CA CYS A 951 0.30 -13.30 -20.66
C CYS A 951 -1.14 -12.98 -20.21
N SER A 952 -2.00 -14.00 -20.12
CA SER A 952 -3.40 -13.85 -19.67
C SER A 952 -3.68 -14.60 -18.37
N LEU A 953 -4.26 -13.89 -17.41
CA LEU A 953 -4.67 -14.37 -16.09
C LEU A 953 -6.21 -14.41 -16.01
N VAL A 954 -6.77 -15.52 -15.55
CA VAL A 954 -8.23 -15.68 -15.40
C VAL A 954 -8.56 -15.98 -13.94
N LEU A 955 -9.22 -15.05 -13.26
CA LEU A 955 -9.49 -15.09 -11.83
C LEU A 955 -10.99 -15.26 -11.55
N GLY A 956 -11.33 -16.25 -10.74
CA GLY A 956 -12.69 -16.55 -10.31
C GLY A 956 -12.99 -16.04 -8.91
N PHE A 957 -14.22 -15.59 -8.70
CA PHE A 957 -14.76 -15.27 -7.37
C PHE A 957 -15.44 -16.51 -6.77
N GLU A 958 -15.68 -16.48 -5.45
CA GLU A 958 -16.36 -17.56 -4.73
C GLU A 958 -17.88 -17.39 -4.84
N VAL A 959 -18.36 -16.18 -4.60
CA VAL A 959 -19.78 -15.82 -4.67
C VAL A 959 -19.99 -14.92 -5.88
N ALA A 960 -20.83 -15.31 -6.84
CA ALA A 960 -21.21 -14.41 -7.91
C ALA A 960 -22.12 -13.29 -7.36
N VAL A 961 -21.70 -12.03 -7.51
CA VAL A 961 -22.40 -10.83 -6.96
C VAL A 961 -22.60 -9.78 -8.05
N VAL A 962 -23.66 -8.98 -7.93
CA VAL A 962 -23.83 -7.79 -8.77
C VAL A 962 -22.85 -6.72 -8.26
N PRO A 963 -21.81 -6.34 -9.04
CA PRO A 963 -20.77 -5.45 -8.57
C PRO A 963 -21.22 -3.99 -8.60
N ALA A 964 -20.90 -3.24 -7.54
CA ALA A 964 -20.96 -1.78 -7.53
C ALA A 964 -19.58 -1.17 -7.84
N HIS A 965 -18.51 -1.81 -7.35
CA HIS A 965 -17.13 -1.40 -7.56
C HIS A 965 -16.24 -2.64 -7.81
N LEU A 966 -15.21 -2.47 -8.63
CA LEU A 966 -14.10 -3.40 -8.77
C LEU A 966 -12.78 -2.67 -8.50
N LYS A 967 -11.83 -3.36 -7.86
CA LYS A 967 -10.46 -2.84 -7.65
C LYS A 967 -9.41 -3.87 -8.10
N LEU A 968 -8.32 -3.38 -8.68
CA LEU A 968 -7.24 -4.17 -9.25
C LEU A 968 -5.89 -3.53 -8.86
N TRP A 969 -4.97 -4.33 -8.33
CA TRP A 969 -3.64 -3.87 -7.92
C TRP A 969 -2.60 -4.42 -8.90
N ILE A 970 -1.85 -3.50 -9.53
CA ILE A 970 -0.79 -3.80 -10.49
C ILE A 970 0.51 -3.28 -9.89
N SER A 971 1.31 -4.17 -9.30
CA SER A 971 2.47 -3.78 -8.47
C SER A 971 3.66 -3.28 -9.28
N TRP A 972 3.75 -3.61 -10.58
CA TRP A 972 4.91 -3.28 -11.42
C TRP A 972 4.53 -3.16 -12.90
N ASN A 973 5.07 -2.14 -13.59
CA ASN A 973 4.71 -1.72 -14.96
C ASN A 973 3.18 -1.54 -15.12
N ALA A 974 2.63 -0.65 -14.31
CA ALA A 974 1.20 -0.32 -14.28
C ALA A 974 0.77 0.62 -15.42
N ALA A 975 1.66 1.49 -15.91
CA ALA A 975 1.38 2.40 -17.01
C ALA A 975 1.21 1.60 -18.32
N ASP A 976 0.03 1.67 -18.91
CA ASP A 976 -0.38 0.90 -20.09
C ASP A 976 -0.15 -0.63 -19.96
N GLY A 977 -0.14 -1.14 -18.71
CA GLY A 977 0.15 -2.54 -18.40
C GLY A 977 -0.94 -3.53 -18.84
N LEU A 978 -2.19 -3.07 -19.01
CA LEU A 978 -3.33 -3.90 -19.41
C LEU A 978 -3.66 -3.74 -20.89
N LYS A 979 -3.52 -4.83 -21.65
CA LYS A 979 -3.92 -4.92 -23.06
C LYS A 979 -5.42 -5.19 -23.20
N HIS A 980 -5.95 -6.10 -22.38
CA HIS A 980 -7.39 -6.42 -22.33
C HIS A 980 -7.83 -6.69 -20.88
N PHE A 981 -9.05 -6.24 -20.56
CA PHE A 981 -9.74 -6.55 -19.31
C PHE A 981 -11.20 -6.91 -19.64
N ILE A 982 -11.59 -8.16 -19.39
CA ILE A 982 -12.91 -8.70 -19.70
C ILE A 982 -13.60 -9.20 -18.43
N LEU A 983 -14.80 -8.69 -18.19
CA LEU A 983 -15.72 -9.13 -17.14
C LEU A 983 -16.60 -10.27 -17.68
N HIS A 984 -16.74 -11.37 -16.92
CA HIS A 984 -17.58 -12.52 -17.28
C HIS A 984 -18.66 -12.78 -16.22
N PHE A 985 -19.91 -12.81 -16.66
CA PHE A 985 -21.08 -12.89 -15.78
C PHE A 985 -21.64 -14.32 -15.67
N ASP A 986 -22.54 -14.57 -14.71
CA ASP A 986 -23.13 -15.89 -14.49
C ASP A 986 -24.08 -16.35 -15.61
N ASP A 987 -24.72 -15.41 -16.31
CA ASP A 987 -25.48 -15.61 -17.56
C ASP A 987 -24.61 -15.95 -18.79
N SER A 988 -23.29 -16.05 -18.62
CA SER A 988 -22.29 -16.26 -19.68
C SER A 988 -22.13 -15.11 -20.69
N SER A 989 -22.69 -13.93 -20.40
CA SER A 989 -22.32 -12.71 -21.12
C SER A 989 -20.96 -12.16 -20.67
N MET A 990 -20.36 -11.33 -21.53
CA MET A 990 -19.05 -10.75 -21.33
C MET A 990 -19.08 -9.25 -21.65
N ILE A 991 -18.35 -8.45 -20.88
CA ILE A 991 -18.11 -7.02 -21.17
C ILE A 991 -16.59 -6.82 -21.21
N ALA A 992 -16.08 -6.37 -22.37
CA ALA A 992 -14.72 -5.86 -22.47
C ALA A 992 -14.69 -4.40 -22.02
N LEU A 993 -13.77 -4.08 -21.12
CA LEU A 993 -13.52 -2.71 -20.67
C LEU A 993 -12.52 -2.01 -21.61
N PRO A 994 -12.55 -0.66 -21.70
CA PRO A 994 -11.55 0.08 -22.48
C PRO A 994 -10.13 -0.13 -21.89
N PRO A 995 -9.07 0.17 -22.67
CA PRO A 995 -7.71 0.26 -22.14
C PRO A 995 -7.66 1.18 -20.92
N ALA A 996 -6.95 0.74 -19.89
CA ALA A 996 -6.95 1.38 -18.58
C ALA A 996 -5.52 1.75 -18.17
N THR A 997 -5.29 3.03 -17.94
CA THR A 997 -4.12 3.50 -17.20
C THR A 997 -4.24 3.11 -15.74
N ALA A 998 -3.16 2.64 -15.15
CA ALA A 998 -3.06 2.31 -13.74
C ALA A 998 -1.77 2.89 -13.16
N PHE A 999 -1.74 3.03 -11.84
CA PHE A 999 -0.56 3.41 -11.08
C PHE A 999 -0.18 2.28 -10.13
N CYS A 1000 1.09 2.13 -9.80
CA CYS A 1000 1.58 1.05 -8.93
C CYS A 1000 1.55 1.41 -7.43
N ASP A 1001 1.24 2.66 -7.09
CA ASP A 1001 1.11 3.19 -5.72
C ASP A 1001 -0.35 3.29 -5.22
N MET A 1002 -1.33 2.94 -6.05
CA MET A 1002 -2.76 2.90 -5.69
C MET A 1002 -3.53 1.89 -6.55
N PRO A 1003 -4.63 1.29 -6.06
CA PRO A 1003 -5.45 0.42 -6.90
C PRO A 1003 -6.04 1.17 -8.10
N TYR A 1004 -6.08 0.50 -9.25
CA TYR A 1004 -7.05 0.85 -10.29
C TYR A 1004 -8.46 0.55 -9.74
N THR A 1005 -9.35 1.54 -9.72
CA THR A 1005 -10.74 1.38 -9.29
C THR A 1005 -11.70 1.71 -10.42
N LEU A 1006 -12.83 1.01 -10.45
CA LEU A 1006 -13.89 1.19 -11.44
C LEU A 1006 -15.27 0.99 -10.81
N SER A 1007 -16.16 1.99 -10.90
CA SER A 1007 -17.58 1.79 -10.62
C SER A 1007 -18.26 1.05 -11.78
N LEU A 1008 -19.15 0.11 -11.46
CA LEU A 1008 -19.83 -0.74 -12.43
C LEU A 1008 -21.35 -0.57 -12.36
N ASP A 1009 -21.96 -0.26 -13.51
CA ASP A 1009 -23.40 -0.04 -13.65
C ASP A 1009 -24.03 -1.23 -14.37
N THR A 1010 -24.35 -2.30 -13.62
CA THR A 1010 -24.88 -3.54 -14.17
C THR A 1010 -25.85 -4.21 -13.20
N ASP A 1011 -26.82 -4.94 -13.74
CA ASP A 1011 -27.74 -5.83 -13.02
C ASP A 1011 -27.21 -7.27 -12.92
N LYS A 1012 -26.12 -7.58 -13.63
CA LYS A 1012 -25.59 -8.94 -13.79
C LYS A 1012 -24.58 -9.32 -12.71
N ARG A 1013 -24.52 -10.62 -12.38
CA ARG A 1013 -23.64 -11.13 -11.32
C ARG A 1013 -22.28 -11.53 -11.89
N LEU A 1014 -21.23 -10.79 -11.50
CA LEU A 1014 -19.86 -11.04 -11.92
C LEU A 1014 -19.37 -12.37 -11.31
N LYS A 1015 -18.74 -13.22 -12.13
CA LYS A 1015 -18.40 -14.61 -11.77
C LYS A 1015 -16.90 -14.93 -11.91
N LYS A 1016 -16.26 -14.34 -12.92
CA LYS A 1016 -14.81 -14.34 -13.12
C LYS A 1016 -14.42 -13.07 -13.90
N ILE A 1017 -13.13 -12.76 -13.91
CA ILE A 1017 -12.53 -11.82 -14.85
C ILE A 1017 -11.40 -12.48 -15.63
N GLU A 1018 -11.01 -11.82 -16.72
CA GLU A 1018 -9.92 -12.21 -17.60
C GLU A 1018 -9.10 -10.96 -17.93
N LEU A 1019 -7.82 -11.01 -17.59
CA LEU A 1019 -6.83 -9.94 -17.73
C LEU A 1019 -5.76 -10.42 -18.71
N THR A 1020 -5.37 -9.58 -19.67
CA THR A 1020 -4.22 -9.84 -20.54
C THR A 1020 -3.29 -8.64 -20.46
N THR A 1021 -2.02 -8.85 -20.13
CA THR A 1021 -1.04 -7.77 -20.01
C THR A 1021 -0.47 -7.35 -21.37
N SER A 1022 0.08 -6.14 -21.44
CA SER A 1022 0.76 -5.62 -22.62
C SER A 1022 2.18 -6.19 -22.80
N SER A 1023 2.84 -6.55 -21.70
CA SER A 1023 4.17 -7.17 -21.67
C SER A 1023 4.30 -8.23 -20.57
N PRO A 1024 5.32 -9.11 -20.60
CA PRO A 1024 5.53 -10.10 -19.54
C PRO A 1024 6.16 -9.51 -18.27
N PHE A 1025 6.37 -8.20 -18.22
CA PHE A 1025 6.93 -7.50 -17.06
C PHE A 1025 5.85 -6.77 -16.23
N VAL A 1026 4.57 -6.96 -16.54
CA VAL A 1026 3.44 -6.38 -15.80
C VAL A 1026 3.00 -7.33 -14.69
N SER A 1027 3.10 -6.90 -13.43
CA SER A 1027 2.81 -7.75 -12.27
C SER A 1027 1.46 -7.43 -11.63
N ILE A 1028 0.66 -8.45 -11.31
CA ILE A 1028 -0.70 -8.29 -10.73
C ILE A 1028 -0.76 -8.95 -9.36
N ASP A 1029 -1.11 -8.16 -8.34
CA ASP A 1029 -1.06 -8.58 -6.94
C ASP A 1029 -2.42 -9.05 -6.42
N ALA A 1030 -3.52 -8.35 -6.76
CA ALA A 1030 -4.86 -8.74 -6.29
C ALA A 1030 -6.00 -8.13 -7.09
N VAL A 1031 -7.19 -8.71 -6.89
CA VAL A 1031 -8.47 -8.26 -7.44
C VAL A 1031 -9.57 -8.36 -6.39
N GLN A 1032 -10.28 -7.25 -6.16
CA GLN A 1032 -11.44 -7.14 -5.27
C GLN A 1032 -12.71 -6.85 -6.07
N VAL A 1033 -13.83 -7.42 -5.65
CA VAL A 1033 -15.18 -7.00 -6.06
C VAL A 1033 -16.03 -6.64 -4.83
N VAL A 1034 -16.71 -5.52 -4.92
CA VAL A 1034 -17.66 -5.01 -3.90
C VAL A 1034 -19.06 -5.02 -4.50
N SER A 1035 -20.02 -5.65 -3.83
CA SER A 1035 -21.40 -5.71 -4.31
C SER A 1035 -22.16 -4.39 -4.10
N ASN A 1036 -23.36 -4.31 -4.69
CA ASN A 1036 -24.39 -3.37 -4.24
C ASN A 1036 -24.71 -3.55 -2.74
N GLN A 1037 -25.26 -2.48 -2.13
CA GLN A 1037 -25.65 -2.40 -0.71
C GLN A 1037 -26.72 -3.45 -0.33
N ASN A 1038 -26.88 -3.73 0.97
CA ASN A 1038 -27.90 -4.63 1.51
C ASN A 1038 -27.88 -6.07 0.92
N HIS A 1039 -26.70 -6.63 0.70
CA HIS A 1039 -26.53 -7.98 0.15
C HIS A 1039 -27.05 -9.08 1.12
N GLU A 1040 -27.63 -10.16 0.57
CA GLU A 1040 -28.34 -11.21 1.33
C GLU A 1040 -27.45 -12.03 2.29
N LEU A 1041 -26.13 -11.97 2.12
CA LEU A 1041 -25.17 -12.53 3.08
C LEU A 1041 -24.96 -11.61 4.28
N CYS A 1042 -24.95 -10.29 4.05
CA CYS A 1042 -24.68 -9.28 5.07
C CYS A 1042 -25.90 -9.00 5.97
N SER A 1043 -27.12 -9.17 5.46
CA SER A 1043 -28.37 -9.01 6.25
C SER A 1043 -28.55 -10.04 7.39
N LYS A 1044 -27.63 -11.00 7.52
CA LYS A 1044 -27.60 -12.04 8.55
C LYS A 1044 -26.49 -11.84 9.59
N CYS A 1045 -25.68 -10.78 9.44
CA CYS A 1045 -24.65 -10.41 10.39
C CYS A 1045 -25.24 -9.64 11.58
N SER A 1046 -24.67 -9.84 12.78
CA SER A 1046 -24.97 -9.00 13.95
C SER A 1046 -24.26 -7.65 13.85
N HIS A 1047 -24.91 -6.55 14.23
CA HIS A 1047 -24.28 -5.22 14.33
C HIS A 1047 -23.70 -4.94 15.74
N ILE A 1048 -22.86 -3.91 15.86
CA ILE A 1048 -22.51 -3.27 17.14
C ILE A 1048 -23.53 -2.18 17.45
N ASP A 1049 -24.01 -2.12 18.69
CA ASP A 1049 -24.48 -0.90 19.32
C ASP A 1049 -23.34 -0.26 20.12
N TYR A 1050 -23.14 1.05 19.98
CA TYR A 1050 -22.24 1.84 20.81
C TYR A 1050 -22.99 2.54 21.93
N ASN A 1051 -22.57 2.31 23.18
CA ASN A 1051 -23.09 2.96 24.37
C ASN A 1051 -22.16 4.12 24.79
N ILE A 1052 -22.68 5.33 24.71
CA ILE A 1052 -21.98 6.58 24.99
C ILE A 1052 -22.32 7.03 26.41
N VAL A 1053 -21.30 7.13 27.26
CA VAL A 1053 -21.37 7.64 28.63
C VAL A 1053 -20.67 9.00 28.67
N ARG A 1054 -21.27 9.95 29.41
CA ARG A 1054 -20.75 11.32 29.59
C ARG A 1054 -20.70 11.69 31.08
N GLU A 1055 -19.63 12.35 31.49
CA GLU A 1055 -19.50 13.00 32.80
C GLU A 1055 -19.24 14.50 32.58
N PRO A 1056 -20.05 15.44 33.10
CA PRO A 1056 -21.34 15.22 33.77
C PRO A 1056 -22.39 14.54 32.86
N PRO A 1057 -23.35 13.80 33.42
CA PRO A 1057 -24.35 13.06 32.65
C PRO A 1057 -25.21 13.94 31.73
N PHE A 1058 -25.85 13.30 30.74
CA PHE A 1058 -26.84 13.95 29.90
C PHE A 1058 -28.04 14.46 30.74
N PRO A 1059 -28.53 15.69 30.52
CA PRO A 1059 -29.53 16.33 31.39
C PRO A 1059 -30.94 15.74 31.26
N LYS A 1060 -31.20 14.96 30.20
CA LYS A 1060 -32.47 14.27 29.94
C LYS A 1060 -32.19 12.77 29.84
N PRO A 1061 -32.96 11.88 30.51
CA PRO A 1061 -32.79 10.44 30.36
C PRO A 1061 -33.01 9.97 28.91
N PRO A 1062 -32.47 8.82 28.50
CA PRO A 1062 -31.53 7.96 29.25
C PRO A 1062 -30.16 8.63 29.50
N LEU A 1063 -29.51 8.21 30.60
CA LEU A 1063 -28.18 8.69 31.01
C LEU A 1063 -27.03 8.13 30.14
N VAL A 1064 -27.32 7.11 29.34
CA VAL A 1064 -26.45 6.52 28.32
C VAL A 1064 -27.16 6.74 26.99
N ARG A 1065 -26.43 7.19 25.96
CA ARG A 1065 -26.96 7.23 24.59
C ARG A 1065 -26.50 5.98 23.86
N SER A 1066 -27.40 5.34 23.11
CA SER A 1066 -27.06 4.19 22.26
C SER A 1066 -27.21 4.60 20.80
N THR A 1067 -26.26 4.21 19.95
CA THR A 1067 -26.28 4.43 18.50
C THR A 1067 -25.66 3.24 17.77
N ALA A 1068 -26.00 3.03 16.50
CA ALA A 1068 -25.29 2.11 15.60
C ALA A 1068 -24.14 2.81 14.85
N ASP A 1069 -24.19 4.14 14.74
CA ASP A 1069 -23.20 4.96 14.05
C ASP A 1069 -21.89 5.08 14.86
N THR A 1070 -20.78 5.36 14.17
CA THR A 1070 -19.45 5.56 14.78
C THR A 1070 -19.17 7.01 15.18
N PHE A 1071 -20.20 7.86 15.26
CA PHE A 1071 -20.11 9.26 15.62
C PHE A 1071 -21.28 9.70 16.52
N PHE A 1072 -21.12 10.83 17.19
CA PHE A 1072 -22.15 11.46 18.02
C PHE A 1072 -22.04 12.98 18.00
N THR A 1073 -23.19 13.66 18.08
CA THR A 1073 -23.26 15.12 18.24
C THR A 1073 -23.90 15.46 19.59
N ASP A 1074 -23.13 16.04 20.50
CA ASP A 1074 -23.65 16.57 21.76
C ASP A 1074 -24.09 18.03 21.58
N ARG A 1075 -25.30 18.36 22.07
CA ARG A 1075 -25.91 19.70 22.06
C ARG A 1075 -26.31 20.18 23.46
N ASP A 1076 -26.08 19.37 24.49
CA ASP A 1076 -26.40 19.67 25.90
C ASP A 1076 -25.11 20.15 26.62
N LEU A 1077 -24.44 21.15 26.03
CA LEU A 1077 -23.13 21.69 26.42
C LEU A 1077 -23.22 23.01 27.22
N LYS A 1078 -22.10 23.40 27.85
CA LYS A 1078 -21.90 24.68 28.55
C LYS A 1078 -20.44 25.13 28.36
N GLN A 1079 -20.23 26.45 28.28
CA GLN A 1079 -18.94 27.05 27.95
C GLN A 1079 -17.80 26.60 28.89
N ASP A 1080 -17.97 26.81 30.19
CA ASP A 1080 -16.91 26.64 31.20
C ASP A 1080 -17.00 25.28 31.94
N GLN A 1081 -17.58 24.27 31.28
CA GLN A 1081 -17.76 22.93 31.83
C GLN A 1081 -16.86 21.93 31.09
N VAL A 1082 -15.99 21.26 31.84
CA VAL A 1082 -15.26 20.08 31.32
C VAL A 1082 -16.22 18.90 31.22
N TYR A 1083 -16.13 18.18 30.11
CA TYR A 1083 -16.86 16.95 29.81
C TYR A 1083 -15.89 15.80 29.53
N ILE A 1084 -16.26 14.59 29.95
CA ILE A 1084 -15.53 13.34 29.69
C ILE A 1084 -16.48 12.38 28.99
N TYR A 1085 -16.12 11.89 27.81
CA TYR A 1085 -16.89 10.92 27.02
C TYR A 1085 -16.18 9.57 26.98
N ARG A 1086 -16.94 8.48 27.11
CA ARG A 1086 -16.47 7.10 26.97
C ARG A 1086 -17.43 6.29 26.11
N ILE A 1087 -16.90 5.47 25.21
CA ILE A 1087 -17.67 4.69 24.24
C ILE A 1087 -17.50 3.21 24.52
N GLY A 1088 -18.59 2.49 24.74
CA GLY A 1088 -18.58 1.05 24.94
C GLY A 1088 -19.27 0.32 23.81
N ALA A 1089 -18.54 -0.49 23.03
CA ALA A 1089 -19.12 -1.31 21.97
C ALA A 1089 -19.80 -2.56 22.56
N ARG A 1090 -20.95 -2.94 22.00
CA ARG A 1090 -21.73 -4.12 22.40
C ARG A 1090 -22.36 -4.78 21.19
N ARG A 1091 -22.14 -6.06 20.96
CA ARG A 1091 -22.85 -6.83 19.93
C ARG A 1091 -24.32 -6.96 20.30
N THR A 1092 -25.25 -6.72 19.38
CA THR A 1092 -26.70 -6.59 19.66
C THR A 1092 -27.30 -7.75 20.46
N ASP A 1093 -26.90 -8.99 20.14
CA ASP A 1093 -27.31 -10.25 20.77
C ASP A 1093 -26.62 -10.56 22.12
N SER A 1094 -25.55 -9.84 22.45
CA SER A 1094 -24.67 -10.15 23.57
C SER A 1094 -25.15 -9.55 24.89
N LYS A 1095 -25.07 -10.35 25.96
CA LYS A 1095 -25.30 -9.95 27.36
C LYS A 1095 -23.97 -9.77 28.12
N GLY A 1096 -22.91 -9.42 27.40
CA GLY A 1096 -21.56 -9.30 27.92
C GLY A 1096 -21.35 -8.05 28.78
N ALA A 1097 -20.24 -8.05 29.53
CA ALA A 1097 -19.71 -6.80 30.08
C ALA A 1097 -19.26 -5.89 28.93
N VAL A 1098 -19.61 -4.61 29.01
CA VAL A 1098 -19.20 -3.60 28.02
C VAL A 1098 -17.91 -2.95 28.51
N TYR A 1099 -16.86 -3.02 27.70
CA TYR A 1099 -15.59 -2.34 27.93
C TYR A 1099 -15.62 -0.98 27.24
N PHE A 1100 -15.14 0.05 27.95
CA PHE A 1100 -15.14 1.42 27.46
C PHE A 1100 -13.80 1.79 26.82
N SER A 1101 -13.89 2.63 25.79
CA SER A 1101 -12.76 3.33 25.19
C SER A 1101 -11.95 4.12 26.23
N PRO A 1102 -10.72 4.52 25.88
CA PRO A 1102 -10.08 5.66 26.51
C PRO A 1102 -11.00 6.89 26.48
N PRO A 1103 -10.88 7.79 27.48
CA PRO A 1103 -11.76 8.95 27.59
C PRO A 1103 -11.38 10.07 26.59
N LEU A 1104 -12.37 10.62 25.88
CA LEU A 1104 -12.25 11.94 25.27
C LEU A 1104 -12.57 12.99 26.34
N ILE A 1105 -11.62 13.88 26.65
CA ILE A 1105 -11.80 15.00 27.59
C ILE A 1105 -11.94 16.28 26.77
N TYR A 1106 -12.93 17.11 27.07
CA TYR A 1106 -13.28 18.30 26.29
C TYR A 1106 -13.74 19.45 27.18
N SER A 1107 -13.41 20.69 26.78
CA SER A 1107 -14.01 21.93 27.26
C SER A 1107 -14.26 22.83 26.06
N HIS A 1108 -15.30 23.66 26.08
CA HIS A 1108 -15.66 24.46 24.89
C HIS A 1108 -14.60 25.51 24.54
N ASN A 1109 -13.90 26.02 25.55
CA ASN A 1109 -12.86 27.04 25.41
C ASN A 1109 -11.47 26.48 25.01
N TRP A 1110 -11.35 25.19 24.64
CA TRP A 1110 -10.07 24.59 24.23
C TRP A 1110 -9.89 24.61 22.70
N SER A 1111 -8.66 24.85 22.27
CA SER A 1111 -8.12 24.54 20.94
C SER A 1111 -8.13 23.03 20.71
N PHE A 1112 -8.23 22.62 19.44
CA PHE A 1112 -7.89 21.27 18.98
C PHE A 1112 -7.59 21.31 17.49
N CYS A 1113 -6.63 20.49 17.03
CA CYS A 1113 -6.26 20.37 15.62
C CYS A 1113 -7.50 20.20 14.74
N GLY A 1114 -7.61 21.00 13.68
CA GLY A 1114 -8.76 20.99 12.78
C GLY A 1114 -9.97 21.79 13.27
N ASP A 1115 -9.81 22.71 14.25
CA ASP A 1115 -10.89 23.64 14.61
C ASP A 1115 -10.97 24.86 13.68
N GLY A 1116 -9.84 25.22 13.06
CA GLY A 1116 -9.61 26.39 12.22
C GLY A 1116 -8.71 27.45 12.87
N SER A 1117 -7.95 27.12 13.92
CA SER A 1117 -7.24 28.12 14.75
C SER A 1117 -5.90 27.59 15.28
N VAL A 1118 -4.82 27.81 14.52
CA VAL A 1118 -3.46 27.37 14.87
C VAL A 1118 -3.08 27.78 16.30
N ASP A 1119 -2.90 26.80 17.18
CA ASP A 1119 -2.32 27.00 18.50
C ASP A 1119 -0.79 26.98 18.40
N GLU A 1120 -0.15 28.16 18.39
CA GLU A 1120 1.32 28.33 18.28
C GLU A 1120 2.14 27.55 19.34
N SER A 1121 1.50 26.94 20.35
CA SER A 1121 2.16 26.09 21.35
C SER A 1121 2.14 24.59 21.02
N THR A 1122 1.32 24.15 20.07
CA THR A 1122 1.15 22.71 19.71
C THR A 1122 0.99 22.42 18.21
N GLU A 1123 0.76 23.42 17.36
CA GLU A 1123 0.37 23.24 15.95
C GLU A 1123 1.18 24.16 15.02
N ASP A 1124 1.77 23.60 13.95
CA ASP A 1124 2.38 24.38 12.86
C ASP A 1124 1.34 24.79 11.78
N CYS A 1125 0.21 24.07 11.69
CA CYS A 1125 -0.90 24.36 10.77
C CYS A 1125 -2.26 23.92 11.33
N ASP A 1126 -3.33 24.58 10.87
CA ASP A 1126 -4.73 24.16 11.05
C ASP A 1126 -5.52 24.66 9.84
N ASP A 1127 -6.05 23.73 9.05
CA ASP A 1127 -6.90 24.00 7.89
C ASP A 1127 -8.38 23.62 8.10
N GLY A 1128 -8.78 23.46 9.38
CA GLY A 1128 -10.14 23.27 9.85
C GLY A 1128 -10.68 21.84 9.74
N ASN A 1129 -9.82 20.88 9.38
CA ASN A 1129 -10.19 19.50 9.06
C ASN A 1129 -9.25 18.46 9.74
N MET A 1130 -9.49 17.15 9.55
CA MET A 1130 -8.75 16.03 10.19
C MET A 1130 -8.28 14.98 9.16
N TYR A 1131 -7.87 15.41 7.96
CA TYR A 1131 -7.52 14.55 6.83
C TYR A 1131 -6.04 14.72 6.45
N ASP A 1132 -5.20 13.76 6.85
CA ASP A 1132 -3.79 13.77 6.43
C ASP A 1132 -3.61 13.67 4.91
N GLU A 1133 -2.44 14.14 4.45
CA GLU A 1133 -1.95 14.21 3.07
C GLU A 1133 -2.64 15.26 2.15
N ASP A 1134 -3.39 16.22 2.69
CA ASP A 1134 -3.90 17.35 1.88
C ASP A 1134 -2.92 18.53 1.77
N GLY A 1135 -2.15 18.80 2.83
CA GLY A 1135 -1.26 19.95 2.98
C GLY A 1135 -1.07 20.38 4.43
N CYS A 1136 -1.96 19.96 5.33
CA CYS A 1136 -1.73 19.86 6.77
C CYS A 1136 -1.76 18.38 7.20
N SER A 1137 -1.53 18.09 8.49
CA SER A 1137 -1.56 16.75 9.10
C SER A 1137 -1.90 16.85 10.58
N SER A 1138 -2.39 15.77 11.21
CA SER A 1138 -2.79 15.79 12.63
C SER A 1138 -1.62 15.66 13.64
N ASP A 1139 -0.43 16.14 13.25
CA ASP A 1139 0.89 15.76 13.80
C ASP A 1139 1.82 16.96 14.01
#